data_AF-A0A9J7YFV4-F1
#
_entry.id   AF-A0A9J7YFV4-F1
#
_cell.length_a   1.000
_cell.length_b   1.000
_cell.length_c   1.000
_cell.angle_alpha   90.00
_cell.angle_beta   90.00
_cell.angle_gamma   90.00
#
_symmetry.space_group_name_H-M   'P 1'
#
loop_
_entity.id
_entity.type
_entity.pdbx_description
1 polymer ?
#
loop_
_entity_poly.entity_id
_entity_poly.type
_entity_poly.pdbx_seq_one_letter_code
_entity_poly.pdbx_strand_id
1 'polypeptide(L)'
;NDDIKNVSILPLIPPPPLKVAASDSTSTDDSETLAPETTAATCSGPGDHATPFNWTTKQWSEWRIRNTWLYSKNQKLGCTVCMEAKSLLLAERATGVHLSEEWMNGEVSSESQNNLRKKIYKHRDSLAHKRAVEISEMKEKDLLPNKVLEVNANLMQETAMSFRSAYMVAKEKMAYRKLPAVMSLQKLNGANVGNVHKSDHAFAEIIGHIASEMRAKFVSKIKELGSRISITIDESTVHGLAYMIIYVRCDMTGTGEVDNVFLDIVELSEGTDSESMYKSLRKSLRQAGLDDEFLGKNLICIATDGAAVLTGRVGGLVTKLKQDFPKVQSIHCLAHRLELAVKDSLKEVAGCNQFEFFISKLYALYNQSSKNARLLQEAATGLNMQILKIGKIFTIRWVASSFRTVKAVWNDYPALAHQFRTKFRGLHKLLTSTVFLADLACMKDVLRELQNLSLKLQRKQTSLVDASCHIQQIIDVLTAMKASGGKSTQKAEQCISTGLFKDVELSESRPKINRLQFNQSIINSLKKRLPEPDLVQMLKPLDKRFWPQQHSARILYGETEVRALAKTLGEPAREAVEEFRDFKLQNRAPGKTLVKLQTASLTYLPSSAECERGFSAVNSTDSKYRNKLREQSLSSLLFVNLNGPPLEQFDPLPFVSSWIKAGHRPSASWVTGRKPKTEDPRPLWSLLI
;
A
#
# COMPACT_ATOMS: atom_id res chain seq x y z
N ASN A 1 31.39 37.39 1.44
CA ASN A 1 30.74 38.23 0.42
C ASN A 1 29.27 38.29 0.71
N ASP A 2 28.98 39.28 1.54
CA ASP A 2 27.67 39.81 1.85
C ASP A 2 26.95 40.28 0.58
N ASP A 3 25.66 40.02 0.50
CA ASP A 3 24.65 40.93 -0.07
C ASP A 3 23.28 40.25 -0.12
N ILE A 4 22.49 40.33 0.97
CA ILE A 4 21.03 40.47 0.91
C ILE A 4 20.58 41.26 2.15
N LYS A 5 20.34 42.57 2.00
CA LYS A 5 19.55 43.39 2.92
C LYS A 5 18.25 43.85 2.24
N ASN A 6 17.22 43.96 3.06
CA ASN A 6 15.94 44.67 2.88
C ASN A 6 14.76 43.88 2.27
N VAL A 7 14.04 43.16 3.16
CA VAL A 7 12.59 43.02 3.07
C VAL A 7 11.98 43.57 4.36
N SER A 8 11.08 44.53 4.20
CA SER A 8 10.34 45.28 5.20
C SER A 8 9.41 44.39 6.05
N ILE A 9 9.53 44.53 7.36
CA ILE A 9 8.71 43.88 8.39
C ILE A 9 7.39 44.65 8.53
N LEU A 10 6.26 43.99 8.29
CA LEU A 10 4.93 44.46 8.69
C LEU A 10 4.62 43.92 10.11
N PRO A 11 3.99 44.72 11.00
CA PRO A 11 3.77 44.33 12.38
C PRO A 11 2.66 43.25 12.51
N LEU A 12 2.96 42.24 13.33
CA LEU A 12 2.06 41.18 13.77
C LEU A 12 0.88 41.76 14.56
N ILE A 13 -0.34 41.48 14.10
CA ILE A 13 -1.59 41.73 14.83
C ILE A 13 -1.78 40.59 15.85
N PRO A 14 -1.93 40.88 17.16
CA PRO A 14 -2.17 39.85 18.17
C PRO A 14 -3.59 39.27 18.09
N PRO A 15 -3.79 37.98 18.40
CA PRO A 15 -5.11 37.35 18.43
C PRO A 15 -5.95 37.85 19.62
N PRO A 16 -7.30 37.91 19.47
CA PRO A 16 -8.19 38.35 20.55
C PRO A 16 -8.29 37.30 21.68
N PRO A 17 -8.54 37.73 22.93
CA PRO A 17 -8.55 36.85 24.09
C PRO A 17 -9.79 35.95 24.15
N LEU A 18 -9.55 34.69 24.49
CA LEU A 18 -10.56 33.69 24.85
C LEU A 18 -11.31 34.12 26.12
N LYS A 19 -12.61 34.41 25.98
CA LYS A 19 -13.50 34.58 27.12
C LYS A 19 -13.77 33.23 27.78
N VAL A 20 -13.21 33.05 28.97
CA VAL A 20 -13.62 32.05 29.95
C VAL A 20 -14.92 32.57 30.58
N ALA A 21 -16.02 31.84 30.44
CA ALA A 21 -17.24 32.09 31.18
C ALA A 21 -17.26 31.20 32.42
N ALA A 22 -17.12 31.84 33.59
CA ALA A 22 -17.49 31.30 34.88
C ALA A 22 -18.84 31.91 35.29
N SER A 23 -19.70 31.12 35.92
CA SER A 23 -20.76 31.54 36.85
C SER A 23 -21.37 30.24 37.41
N ASP A 24 -21.07 29.87 38.64
CA ASP A 24 -21.69 30.31 39.89
C ASP A 24 -23.00 29.58 40.23
N SER A 25 -22.98 29.05 41.45
CA SER A 25 -24.00 28.32 42.18
C SER A 25 -25.01 29.25 42.88
N THR A 26 -26.22 28.72 43.12
CA THR A 26 -27.31 29.07 44.09
C THR A 26 -28.64 29.33 43.36
N SER A 27 -29.84 28.97 43.83
CA SER A 27 -30.39 27.99 44.78
C SER A 27 -31.92 28.01 44.59
N THR A 28 -32.60 26.98 45.10
CA THR A 28 -34.01 26.90 45.55
C THR A 28 -35.20 26.93 44.56
N ASP A 29 -35.96 25.83 44.70
CA ASP A 29 -37.41 25.66 44.78
C ASP A 29 -38.32 25.45 43.55
N ASP A 30 -38.90 24.24 43.60
CA ASP A 30 -40.31 23.88 43.50
C ASP A 30 -41.01 23.54 42.17
N SER A 31 -41.71 22.40 42.29
CA SER A 31 -42.95 21.97 41.66
C SER A 31 -42.92 21.15 40.36
N GLU A 32 -43.39 19.91 40.56
CA GLU A 32 -44.40 19.21 39.74
C GLU A 32 -44.00 18.64 38.37
N THR A 33 -43.60 17.37 38.47
CA THR A 33 -43.95 16.23 37.60
C THR A 33 -45.10 16.44 36.61
N LEU A 34 -44.81 16.28 35.30
CA LEU A 34 -45.69 15.67 34.30
C LEU A 34 -44.81 15.02 33.20
N ALA A 35 -44.65 13.71 33.28
CA ALA A 35 -43.97 12.90 32.28
C ALA A 35 -44.97 12.49 31.17
N PRO A 36 -44.56 12.48 29.89
CA PRO A 36 -45.43 12.07 28.79
C PRO A 36 -45.53 10.55 28.69
N GLU A 37 -46.75 10.09 28.44
CA GLU A 37 -47.14 8.70 28.22
C GLU A 37 -46.35 8.08 27.05
N THR A 38 -45.59 7.02 27.32
CA THR A 38 -45.09 6.10 26.30
C THR A 38 -45.92 4.83 26.34
N THR A 39 -46.72 4.64 25.29
CA THR A 39 -47.45 3.41 24.96
C THR A 39 -46.46 2.26 24.73
N ALA A 40 -46.35 1.36 25.69
CA ALA A 40 -45.58 0.13 25.55
C ALA A 40 -46.34 -0.89 24.68
N ALA A 41 -45.75 -1.23 23.54
CA ALA A 41 -46.17 -2.33 22.69
C ALA A 41 -46.02 -3.67 23.42
N THR A 42 -47.09 -4.47 23.38
CA THR A 42 -47.20 -5.81 23.93
C THR A 42 -46.46 -6.83 23.05
N CYS A 43 -45.34 -7.37 23.53
CA CYS A 43 -44.74 -8.60 23.01
C CYS A 43 -45.29 -9.81 23.78
N SER A 44 -46.04 -10.65 23.08
CA SER A 44 -46.61 -11.91 23.57
C SER A 44 -45.56 -13.03 23.62
N GLY A 45 -45.17 -13.42 24.84
CA GLY A 45 -44.42 -14.66 25.16
C GLY A 45 -45.29 -15.65 25.97
N PRO A 46 -44.87 -16.93 26.09
CA PRO A 46 -45.75 -18.05 26.42
C PRO A 46 -46.30 -17.99 27.85
N GLY A 47 -47.58 -18.33 27.98
CA GLY A 47 -48.33 -18.33 29.23
C GLY A 47 -47.75 -19.24 30.30
N ASP A 48 -47.43 -18.65 31.45
CA ASP A 48 -47.92 -19.03 32.77
C ASP A 48 -47.52 -17.93 33.75
N HIS A 49 -48.52 -17.29 34.37
CA HIS A 49 -48.32 -16.21 35.36
C HIS A 49 -48.73 -16.70 36.75
N ALA A 50 -48.31 -17.92 37.11
CA ALA A 50 -48.51 -18.42 38.47
C ALA A 50 -47.66 -17.59 39.45
N THR A 51 -48.24 -17.21 40.58
CA THR A 51 -47.47 -16.59 41.66
C THR A 51 -46.55 -17.66 42.27
N PRO A 52 -45.25 -17.39 42.49
CA PRO A 52 -44.34 -18.34 43.11
C PRO A 52 -44.84 -18.80 44.48
N PHE A 53 -44.44 -20.01 44.89
CA PHE A 53 -44.82 -20.57 46.18
C PHE A 53 -44.42 -19.63 47.32
N ASN A 54 -45.35 -19.42 48.26
CA ASN A 54 -45.22 -18.52 49.41
C ASN A 54 -45.04 -17.03 49.07
N TRP A 55 -45.43 -16.54 47.90
CA TRP A 55 -45.43 -15.11 47.56
C TRP A 55 -46.87 -14.60 47.34
N THR A 56 -47.13 -13.33 47.68
CA THR A 56 -48.40 -12.69 47.29
C THR A 56 -48.32 -12.15 45.87
N THR A 57 -49.46 -12.04 45.19
CA THR A 57 -49.53 -11.49 43.83
C THR A 57 -48.90 -10.11 43.73
N LYS A 58 -49.09 -9.27 44.76
CA LYS A 58 -48.49 -7.93 44.86
C LYS A 58 -46.97 -7.96 45.00
N GLN A 59 -46.45 -8.84 45.88
CA GLN A 59 -44.99 -9.01 46.04
C GLN A 59 -44.34 -9.50 44.75
N TRP A 60 -45.00 -10.41 44.04
CA TRP A 60 -44.51 -10.94 42.77
C TRP A 60 -44.49 -9.88 41.67
N SER A 61 -45.55 -9.06 41.54
CA SER A 61 -45.58 -7.98 40.55
C SER A 61 -44.47 -6.95 40.79
N GLU A 62 -44.22 -6.54 42.03
CA GLU A 62 -43.18 -5.56 42.38
C GLU A 62 -41.75 -6.09 42.12
N TRP A 63 -41.56 -7.39 42.20
CA TRP A 63 -40.26 -8.03 41.96
C TRP A 63 -39.97 -8.24 40.48
N ARG A 64 -40.99 -8.59 39.69
CA ARG A 64 -40.87 -8.79 38.25
C ARG A 64 -40.55 -7.50 37.52
N ILE A 65 -41.05 -6.36 38.00
CA ILE A 65 -40.68 -5.04 37.47
C ILE A 65 -39.17 -4.79 37.63
N ARG A 66 -38.60 -5.19 38.78
CA ARG A 66 -37.16 -5.01 39.07
C ARG A 66 -36.27 -6.09 38.46
N ASN A 67 -36.82 -7.24 38.08
CA ASN A 67 -36.11 -8.38 37.54
C ASN A 67 -36.90 -8.94 36.35
N THR A 68 -36.84 -8.22 35.23
CA THR A 68 -37.62 -8.51 34.02
C THR A 68 -37.31 -9.88 33.40
N TRP A 69 -36.14 -10.45 33.72
CA TRP A 69 -35.69 -11.79 33.31
C TRP A 69 -36.31 -12.94 34.14
N LEU A 70 -37.00 -12.63 35.25
CA LEU A 70 -37.53 -13.62 36.16
C LEU A 70 -38.93 -14.06 35.74
N TYR A 71 -39.15 -15.37 35.60
CA TYR A 71 -40.48 -15.95 35.35
C TYR A 71 -40.84 -17.00 36.40
N SER A 72 -42.13 -17.37 36.47
CA SER A 72 -42.57 -18.46 37.32
C SER A 72 -43.37 -19.49 36.52
N LYS A 73 -43.07 -20.76 36.76
CA LYS A 73 -43.74 -21.92 36.16
C LYS A 73 -43.96 -22.94 37.27
N ASN A 74 -45.18 -23.47 37.40
CA ASN A 74 -45.52 -24.44 38.44
C ASN A 74 -45.15 -23.97 39.87
N GLN A 75 -45.37 -22.68 40.18
CA GLN A 75 -44.99 -22.02 41.45
C GLN A 75 -43.48 -22.01 41.76
N LYS A 76 -42.63 -22.38 40.81
CA LYS A 76 -41.17 -22.32 40.89
C LYS A 76 -40.64 -21.18 40.03
N LEU A 77 -39.41 -20.74 40.29
CA LEU A 77 -38.77 -19.64 39.58
C LEU A 77 -37.83 -20.12 38.49
N GLY A 78 -37.73 -19.33 37.42
CA GLY A 78 -36.78 -19.50 36.34
C GLY A 78 -36.27 -18.18 35.79
N CYS A 79 -35.28 -18.26 34.90
CA CYS A 79 -34.66 -17.12 34.23
C CYS A 79 -34.82 -17.24 32.71
N THR A 80 -35.52 -16.30 32.09
CA THR A 80 -35.78 -16.28 30.64
C THR A 80 -34.48 -16.13 29.84
N VAL A 81 -33.59 -15.25 30.29
CA VAL A 81 -32.29 -14.99 29.65
C VAL A 81 -31.42 -16.26 29.63
N CYS A 82 -31.33 -16.99 30.75
CA CYS A 82 -30.57 -18.24 30.80
C CYS A 82 -31.23 -19.36 30.01
N MET A 83 -32.56 -19.42 30.00
CA MET A 83 -33.33 -20.38 29.19
C MET A 83 -33.07 -20.18 27.69
N GLU A 84 -33.05 -18.93 27.21
CA GLU A 84 -32.81 -18.60 25.81
C GLU A 84 -31.34 -18.80 25.39
N ALA A 85 -30.40 -18.52 26.30
CA ALA A 85 -28.97 -18.72 26.06
C ALA A 85 -28.53 -20.20 26.05
N LYS A 86 -29.43 -21.13 26.46
CA LYS A 86 -29.17 -22.58 26.54
C LYS A 86 -28.57 -23.17 25.26
N SER A 87 -29.09 -22.78 24.10
CA SER A 87 -28.63 -23.32 22.80
C SER A 87 -27.27 -22.78 22.35
N LEU A 88 -26.93 -21.53 22.70
CA LEU A 88 -25.72 -20.85 22.26
C LEU A 88 -24.51 -21.23 23.11
N LEU A 89 -24.69 -21.38 24.42
CA LEU A 89 -23.61 -21.73 25.36
C LEU A 89 -23.25 -23.23 25.33
N LEU A 90 -24.12 -24.10 24.79
CA LEU A 90 -23.79 -25.51 24.54
C LEU A 90 -22.79 -25.70 23.39
N ALA A 91 -22.68 -24.73 22.49
CA ALA A 91 -21.75 -24.75 21.34
C ALA A 91 -20.34 -24.25 21.69
N GLU A 92 -20.20 -23.40 22.72
CA GLU A 92 -18.91 -22.86 23.19
C GLU A 92 -18.34 -23.63 24.40
N ARG A 93 -17.85 -24.84 24.17
CA ARG A 93 -17.24 -25.68 25.24
C ARG A 93 -15.91 -25.14 25.83
N ALA A 94 -15.47 -23.93 25.45
CA ALA A 94 -14.12 -23.43 25.73
C ALA A 94 -14.02 -22.44 26.90
N THR A 95 -15.13 -21.97 27.50
CA THR A 95 -15.09 -20.84 28.45
C THR A 95 -15.23 -21.22 29.94
N GLY A 96 -15.51 -22.49 30.27
CA GLY A 96 -15.58 -22.97 31.66
C GLY A 96 -16.75 -22.42 32.50
N VAL A 97 -17.72 -21.73 31.88
CA VAL A 97 -18.88 -21.14 32.55
C VAL A 97 -20.11 -22.01 32.30
N HIS A 98 -20.71 -22.57 33.37
CA HIS A 98 -21.91 -23.41 33.29
C HIS A 98 -23.17 -22.65 33.77
N LEU A 99 -24.23 -22.68 32.95
CA LEU A 99 -25.56 -22.22 33.36
C LEU A 99 -26.21 -23.26 34.28
N SER A 100 -26.94 -22.78 35.29
CA SER A 100 -27.69 -23.66 36.20
C SER A 100 -28.96 -24.18 35.53
N GLU A 101 -29.11 -25.50 35.48
CA GLU A 101 -30.27 -26.17 34.89
C GLU A 101 -31.57 -25.82 35.60
N GLU A 102 -31.55 -25.68 36.92
CA GLU A 102 -32.72 -25.28 37.71
C GLU A 102 -33.27 -23.92 37.26
N TRP A 103 -32.39 -22.96 36.96
CA TRP A 103 -32.79 -21.63 36.47
C TRP A 103 -33.27 -21.64 35.03
N MET A 104 -32.69 -22.50 34.17
CA MET A 104 -33.11 -22.64 32.78
C MET A 104 -34.49 -23.30 32.66
N ASN A 105 -34.74 -24.33 33.47
CA ASN A 105 -35.96 -25.14 33.39
C ASN A 105 -37.10 -24.59 34.27
N GLY A 106 -36.83 -23.59 35.11
CA GLY A 106 -37.83 -22.97 35.98
C GLY A 106 -38.14 -23.81 37.21
N GLU A 107 -37.13 -24.44 37.80
CA GLU A 107 -37.27 -25.43 38.88
C GLU A 107 -36.82 -24.89 40.25
N VAL A 108 -36.49 -23.60 40.34
CA VAL A 108 -35.99 -23.00 41.58
C VAL A 108 -37.12 -22.82 42.59
N SER A 109 -37.04 -23.52 43.72
CA SER A 109 -37.99 -23.39 44.82
C SER A 109 -37.30 -23.22 46.19
N SER A 110 -38.07 -22.74 47.16
CA SER A 110 -37.75 -22.72 48.59
C SER A 110 -39.02 -22.45 49.40
N GLU A 111 -39.12 -23.05 50.57
CA GLU A 111 -40.22 -22.80 51.53
C GLU A 111 -40.09 -21.44 52.22
N SER A 112 -38.89 -20.84 52.23
CA SER A 112 -38.61 -19.53 52.83
C SER A 112 -38.41 -18.45 51.78
N GLN A 113 -39.20 -17.37 51.86
CA GLN A 113 -39.04 -16.19 51.00
C GLN A 113 -37.62 -15.60 51.07
N ASN A 114 -37.00 -15.57 52.25
CA ASN A 114 -35.65 -15.04 52.42
C ASN A 114 -34.59 -15.88 51.69
N ASN A 115 -34.74 -17.20 51.69
CA ASN A 115 -33.86 -18.10 50.96
C ASN A 115 -34.07 -17.98 49.44
N LEU A 116 -35.32 -17.82 49.00
CA LEU A 116 -35.64 -17.57 47.59
C LEU A 116 -34.99 -16.27 47.10
N ARG A 117 -35.07 -15.18 47.88
CA ARG A 117 -34.40 -13.90 47.58
C ARG A 117 -32.89 -14.05 47.49
N LYS A 118 -32.25 -14.77 48.43
CA LYS A 118 -30.81 -15.06 48.38
C LYS A 118 -30.42 -15.82 47.11
N LYS A 119 -31.22 -16.81 46.69
CA LYS A 119 -31.00 -17.55 45.43
C LYS A 119 -31.09 -16.61 44.21
N ILE A 120 -32.07 -15.71 44.16
CA ILE A 120 -32.23 -14.72 43.07
C ILE A 120 -31.01 -13.80 42.98
N TYR A 121 -30.55 -13.21 44.09
CA TYR A 121 -29.37 -12.34 44.09
C TYR A 121 -28.10 -13.08 43.69
N LYS A 122 -27.89 -14.29 44.23
CA LYS A 122 -26.73 -15.12 43.89
C LYS A 122 -26.72 -15.49 42.39
N HIS A 123 -27.89 -15.75 41.80
CA HIS A 123 -28.01 -15.99 40.36
C HIS A 123 -27.71 -14.74 39.56
N ARG A 124 -28.38 -13.62 39.85
CA ARG A 124 -28.20 -12.33 39.16
C ARG A 124 -26.73 -11.92 39.12
N ASP A 125 -26.03 -12.06 40.25
CA ASP A 125 -24.67 -11.59 40.40
C ASP A 125 -23.63 -12.62 39.89
N SER A 126 -24.07 -13.82 39.51
CA SER A 126 -23.22 -14.88 38.97
C SER A 126 -22.63 -14.52 37.61
N LEU A 127 -21.39 -14.97 37.37
CA LEU A 127 -20.71 -14.80 36.07
C LEU A 127 -21.50 -15.44 34.92
N ALA A 128 -22.15 -16.58 35.18
CA ALA A 128 -22.94 -17.30 34.19
C ALA A 128 -24.18 -16.51 33.73
N HIS A 129 -24.90 -15.89 34.66
CA HIS A 129 -26.02 -15.03 34.31
C HIS A 129 -25.57 -13.76 33.58
N LYS A 130 -24.52 -13.09 34.06
CA LYS A 130 -23.96 -11.90 33.39
C LYS A 130 -23.54 -12.19 31.95
N ARG A 131 -22.89 -13.33 31.70
CA ARG A 131 -22.58 -13.80 30.34
C ARG A 131 -23.82 -14.07 29.50
N ALA A 132 -24.85 -14.69 30.06
CA ALA A 132 -26.11 -14.93 29.34
C ALA A 132 -26.81 -13.61 28.97
N VAL A 133 -26.77 -12.61 29.84
CA VAL A 133 -27.26 -11.24 29.56
C VAL A 133 -26.45 -10.60 28.43
N GLU A 134 -25.12 -10.63 28.51
CA GLU A 134 -24.23 -10.12 27.44
C GLU A 134 -24.53 -10.78 26.08
N ILE A 135 -24.73 -12.09 26.04
CA ILE A 135 -25.07 -12.84 24.81
C ILE A 135 -26.43 -12.43 24.27
N SER A 136 -27.43 -12.26 25.15
CA SER A 136 -28.77 -11.82 24.75
C SER A 136 -28.74 -10.40 24.17
N GLU A 137 -28.01 -9.49 24.82
CA GLU A 137 -27.80 -8.11 24.33
C GLU A 137 -27.04 -8.07 23.00
N MET A 138 -26.01 -8.92 22.82
CA MET A 138 -25.29 -9.06 21.55
C MET A 138 -26.21 -9.60 20.44
N LYS A 139 -27.05 -10.60 20.75
CA LYS A 139 -28.02 -11.17 19.81
C LYS A 139 -29.07 -10.14 19.38
N GLU A 140 -29.60 -9.32 20.28
CA GLU A 140 -30.51 -8.23 19.92
C GLU A 140 -29.83 -7.17 19.04
N LYS A 141 -28.58 -6.80 19.37
CA LYS A 141 -27.78 -5.86 18.55
C LYS A 141 -27.45 -6.39 17.15
N ASP A 142 -27.28 -7.70 16.97
CA ASP A 142 -27.07 -8.33 15.65
C ASP A 142 -28.39 -8.53 14.88
N LEU A 143 -29.51 -8.81 15.56
CA LEU A 143 -30.82 -9.03 14.93
C LEU A 143 -31.42 -7.74 14.36
N LEU A 144 -31.22 -6.59 15.02
CA LEU A 144 -31.79 -5.30 14.60
C LEU A 144 -31.30 -4.86 13.19
N PRO A 145 -29.98 -4.77 12.92
CA PRO A 145 -29.49 -4.47 11.59
C PRO A 145 -29.87 -5.53 10.55
N ASN A 146 -29.83 -6.83 10.91
CA ASN A 146 -30.19 -7.89 9.97
C ASN A 146 -31.69 -7.83 9.58
N LYS A 147 -32.59 -7.52 10.52
CA LYS A 147 -34.01 -7.25 10.22
C LYS A 147 -34.18 -6.00 9.35
N VAL A 148 -33.41 -4.93 9.58
CA VAL A 148 -33.44 -3.72 8.73
C VAL A 148 -32.94 -4.01 7.31
N LEU A 149 -31.93 -4.86 7.16
CA LEU A 149 -31.38 -5.30 5.87
C LEU A 149 -32.35 -6.22 5.12
N GLU A 150 -33.02 -7.16 5.80
CA GLU A 150 -34.04 -8.05 5.22
C GLU A 150 -35.30 -7.29 4.77
N VAL A 151 -35.72 -6.26 5.52
CA VAL A 151 -36.98 -5.55 5.28
C VAL A 151 -36.89 -4.51 4.14
N ASN A 152 -35.69 -4.11 3.69
CA ASN A 152 -35.58 -3.04 2.69
C ASN A 152 -34.48 -3.24 1.63
N ALA A 153 -34.69 -4.21 0.73
CA ALA A 153 -33.81 -4.46 -0.42
C ALA A 153 -33.59 -3.23 -1.32
N ASN A 154 -34.61 -2.39 -1.48
CA ASN A 154 -34.51 -1.14 -2.26
C ASN A 154 -33.51 -0.17 -1.64
N LEU A 155 -33.53 -0.02 -0.31
CA LEU A 155 -32.60 0.84 0.42
C LEU A 155 -31.14 0.38 0.28
N MET A 156 -30.90 -0.93 0.29
CA MET A 156 -29.58 -1.50 0.03
C MET A 156 -29.10 -1.16 -1.37
N GLN A 157 -29.97 -1.26 -2.38
CA GLN A 157 -29.62 -0.95 -3.77
C GLN A 157 -29.33 0.53 -4.00
N GLU A 158 -30.13 1.44 -3.44
CA GLU A 158 -29.88 2.88 -3.51
C GLU A 158 -28.54 3.27 -2.86
N THR A 159 -28.25 2.68 -1.69
CA THR A 159 -26.98 2.91 -0.99
C THR A 159 -25.80 2.27 -1.75
N ALA A 160 -26.00 1.10 -2.35
CA ALA A 160 -25.01 0.45 -3.20
C ALA A 160 -24.61 1.29 -4.42
N MET A 161 -25.54 2.02 -5.04
CA MET A 161 -25.21 2.97 -6.12
C MET A 161 -24.32 4.11 -5.62
N SER A 162 -24.56 4.62 -4.41
CA SER A 162 -23.71 5.64 -3.79
C SER A 162 -22.30 5.09 -3.55
N PHE A 163 -22.19 3.88 -3.01
CA PHE A 163 -20.92 3.19 -2.77
C PHE A 163 -20.14 2.93 -4.06
N ARG A 164 -20.81 2.42 -5.10
CA ARG A 164 -20.18 2.17 -6.41
C ARG A 164 -19.60 3.45 -7.03
N SER A 165 -20.27 4.58 -6.80
CA SER A 165 -19.83 5.86 -7.34
C SER A 165 -18.70 6.48 -6.54
N ALA A 166 -18.75 6.37 -5.21
CA ALA A 166 -17.63 6.72 -4.35
C ALA A 166 -16.39 5.88 -4.71
N TYR A 167 -16.59 4.58 -4.89
CA TYR A 167 -15.57 3.64 -5.34
C TYR A 167 -14.96 4.05 -6.68
N MET A 168 -15.78 4.36 -7.69
CA MET A 168 -15.30 4.81 -9.01
C MET A 168 -14.42 6.06 -8.89
N VAL A 169 -14.84 7.05 -8.09
CA VAL A 169 -14.05 8.27 -7.90
C VAL A 169 -12.71 8.00 -7.24
N ALA A 170 -12.67 7.10 -6.25
CA ALA A 170 -11.42 6.66 -5.63
C ALA A 170 -10.55 5.88 -6.64
N LYS A 171 -11.16 4.93 -7.36
CA LYS A 171 -10.50 4.04 -8.31
C LYS A 171 -9.89 4.79 -9.49
N GLU A 172 -10.56 5.81 -10.00
CA GLU A 172 -10.12 6.62 -11.14
C GLU A 172 -9.31 7.86 -10.75
N LYS A 173 -8.92 7.99 -9.48
CA LYS A 173 -8.18 9.17 -8.98
C LYS A 173 -8.89 10.46 -9.38
N MET A 174 -10.20 10.53 -9.15
CA MET A 174 -10.98 11.75 -9.31
C MET A 174 -11.04 12.55 -8.00
N ALA A 175 -11.11 13.88 -8.10
CA ALA A 175 -11.17 14.75 -6.92
C ALA A 175 -12.54 14.62 -6.23
N TYR A 176 -12.59 14.66 -4.90
CA TYR A 176 -13.86 14.52 -4.15
C TYR A 176 -14.94 15.50 -4.62
N ARG A 177 -14.57 16.75 -4.91
CA ARG A 177 -15.46 17.79 -5.47
C ARG A 177 -16.19 17.39 -6.76
N LYS A 178 -15.79 16.32 -7.44
CA LYS A 178 -16.48 15.79 -8.64
C LYS A 178 -17.63 14.85 -8.29
N LEU A 179 -17.67 14.29 -7.09
CA LEU A 179 -18.73 13.37 -6.65
C LEU A 179 -20.14 13.96 -6.74
N PRO A 180 -20.40 15.21 -6.31
CA PRO A 180 -21.72 15.81 -6.49
C PRO A 180 -22.16 15.86 -7.96
N ALA A 181 -21.23 16.13 -8.88
CA ALA A 181 -21.51 16.12 -10.31
C ALA A 181 -21.77 14.70 -10.84
N VAL A 182 -21.01 13.70 -10.38
CA VAL A 182 -21.23 12.28 -10.73
C VAL A 182 -22.60 11.81 -10.24
N MET A 183 -23.00 12.18 -9.01
CA MET A 183 -24.33 11.88 -8.47
C MET A 183 -25.44 12.53 -9.28
N SER A 184 -25.24 13.79 -9.66
CA SER A 184 -26.22 14.52 -10.49
C SER A 184 -26.38 13.87 -11.86
N LEU A 185 -25.27 13.46 -12.49
CA LEU A 185 -25.28 12.72 -13.76
C LEU A 185 -26.03 11.39 -13.63
N GLN A 186 -25.81 10.62 -12.56
CA GLN A 186 -26.54 9.37 -12.34
C GLN A 186 -28.05 9.59 -12.21
N LYS A 187 -28.47 10.65 -11.50
CA LYS A 187 -29.89 11.02 -11.41
C LYS A 187 -30.48 11.40 -12.77
N LEU A 188 -29.74 12.16 -13.58
CA LEU A 188 -30.16 12.52 -14.94
C LEU A 188 -30.31 11.29 -15.85
N ASN A 189 -29.51 10.25 -15.62
CA ASN A 189 -29.61 8.97 -16.31
C ASN A 189 -30.67 8.02 -15.70
N GLY A 190 -31.50 8.49 -14.76
CA GLY A 190 -32.60 7.73 -14.16
C GLY A 190 -32.22 6.85 -12.97
N ALA A 191 -30.99 6.93 -12.44
CA ALA A 191 -30.58 6.15 -11.28
C ALA A 191 -31.11 6.74 -9.97
N ASN A 192 -31.67 5.89 -9.10
CA ASN A 192 -32.12 6.29 -7.77
C ASN A 192 -30.99 6.15 -6.74
N VAL A 193 -30.20 7.21 -6.58
CA VAL A 193 -29.00 7.23 -5.72
C VAL A 193 -29.25 7.76 -4.30
N GLY A 194 -30.52 7.99 -3.91
CA GLY A 194 -30.87 8.55 -2.60
C GLY A 194 -30.47 10.03 -2.40
N ASN A 195 -30.49 10.49 -1.15
CA ASN A 195 -30.36 11.91 -0.79
C ASN A 195 -29.30 12.25 0.28
N VAL A 196 -28.75 11.26 1.00
CA VAL A 196 -27.95 11.47 2.21
C VAL A 196 -26.45 11.60 1.93
N HIS A 197 -25.91 10.86 0.96
CA HIS A 197 -24.49 10.87 0.63
C HIS A 197 -24.16 11.88 -0.47
N LYS A 198 -24.26 13.18 -0.17
CA LYS A 198 -24.01 14.25 -1.17
C LYS A 198 -22.88 15.19 -0.82
N SER A 199 -22.29 15.08 0.37
CA SER A 199 -21.18 15.93 0.79
C SER A 199 -19.83 15.24 0.56
N ASP A 200 -18.79 16.03 0.33
CA ASP A 200 -17.41 15.54 0.24
C ASP A 200 -17.01 14.73 1.48
N HIS A 201 -17.51 15.13 2.66
CA HIS A 201 -17.27 14.43 3.92
C HIS A 201 -17.90 13.03 3.94
N ALA A 202 -19.18 12.91 3.61
CA ALA A 202 -19.88 11.62 3.61
C ALA A 202 -19.22 10.63 2.63
N PHE A 203 -18.73 11.10 1.48
CA PHE A 203 -18.01 10.24 0.56
C PHE A 203 -16.61 9.85 1.03
N ALA A 204 -15.90 10.74 1.72
CA ALA A 204 -14.64 10.40 2.35
C ALA A 204 -14.84 9.28 3.41
N GLU A 205 -15.95 9.31 4.15
CA GLU A 205 -16.30 8.24 5.09
C GLU A 205 -16.65 6.93 4.38
N ILE A 206 -17.44 6.96 3.30
CA ILE A 206 -17.75 5.75 2.49
C ILE A 206 -16.46 5.12 1.96
N ILE A 207 -15.56 5.92 1.38
CA ILE A 207 -14.29 5.41 0.83
C ILE A 207 -13.39 4.90 1.94
N GLY A 208 -13.37 5.59 3.09
CA GLY A 208 -12.68 5.12 4.29
C GLY A 208 -13.18 3.76 4.77
N HIS A 209 -14.49 3.55 4.79
CA HIS A 209 -15.12 2.27 5.15
C HIS A 209 -14.77 1.17 4.16
N ILE A 210 -14.90 1.43 2.85
CA ILE A 210 -14.52 0.47 1.81
C ILE A 210 -13.05 0.08 1.97
N ALA A 211 -12.15 1.05 2.11
CA ALA A 211 -10.72 0.79 2.27
C ALA A 211 -10.41 -0.01 3.54
N SER A 212 -11.05 0.31 4.66
CA SER A 212 -10.86 -0.39 5.94
C SER A 212 -11.31 -1.85 5.84
N GLU A 213 -12.50 -2.12 5.31
CA GLU A 213 -13.05 -3.46 5.13
C GLU A 213 -12.20 -4.30 4.16
N MET A 214 -11.74 -3.70 3.06
CA MET A 214 -10.84 -4.37 2.12
C MET A 214 -9.49 -4.71 2.77
N ARG A 215 -8.93 -3.80 3.57
CA ARG A 215 -7.68 -4.04 4.31
C ARG A 215 -7.85 -5.14 5.35
N ALA A 216 -8.96 -5.14 6.09
CA ALA A 216 -9.28 -6.17 7.06
C ALA A 216 -9.43 -7.55 6.39
N LYS A 217 -10.11 -7.64 5.26
CA LYS A 217 -10.20 -8.89 4.46
C LYS A 217 -8.83 -9.37 3.99
N PHE A 218 -7.99 -8.48 3.47
CA PHE A 218 -6.63 -8.81 3.06
C PHE A 218 -5.82 -9.39 4.23
N VAL A 219 -5.79 -8.70 5.38
CA VAL A 219 -5.02 -9.13 6.54
C VAL A 219 -5.57 -10.44 7.13
N SER A 220 -6.89 -10.59 7.17
CA SER A 220 -7.53 -11.85 7.59
C SER A 220 -7.12 -13.01 6.69
N LYS A 221 -7.08 -12.81 5.36
CA LYS A 221 -6.73 -13.88 4.42
C LYS A 221 -5.28 -14.35 4.56
N ILE A 222 -4.33 -13.43 4.68
CA ILE A 222 -2.91 -13.81 4.84
C ILE A 222 -2.63 -14.44 6.21
N LYS A 223 -3.42 -14.10 7.24
CA LYS A 223 -3.40 -14.77 8.55
C LYS A 223 -3.92 -16.20 8.47
N GLU A 224 -5.07 -16.40 7.82
CA GLU A 224 -5.68 -17.72 7.58
C GLU A 224 -4.70 -18.67 6.86
N LEU A 225 -4.04 -18.16 5.82
CA LEU A 225 -3.05 -18.92 5.05
C LEU A 225 -1.72 -19.13 5.79
N GLY A 226 -1.45 -18.36 6.84
CA GLY A 226 -0.13 -18.32 7.48
C GLY A 226 0.97 -17.85 6.52
N SER A 227 0.62 -16.94 5.60
CA SER A 227 1.50 -16.49 4.53
C SER A 227 2.74 -15.79 5.08
N ARG A 228 3.92 -16.15 4.55
CA ARG A 228 5.13 -15.36 4.78
C ARG A 228 4.99 -14.00 4.11
N ILE A 229 5.46 -12.96 4.79
CA ILE A 229 5.37 -11.58 4.31
C ILE A 229 6.74 -10.91 4.23
N SER A 230 6.91 -10.04 3.24
CA SER A 230 7.97 -9.05 3.18
C SER A 230 7.37 -7.65 3.22
N ILE A 231 8.00 -6.75 3.96
CA ILE A 231 7.59 -5.33 4.01
C ILE A 231 8.54 -4.50 3.16
N THR A 232 8.00 -3.55 2.42
CA THR A 232 8.80 -2.54 1.70
C THR A 232 8.39 -1.17 2.15
N ILE A 233 9.38 -0.34 2.49
CA ILE A 233 9.16 1.04 2.89
C ILE A 233 10.06 1.97 2.09
N ASP A 234 9.57 3.18 1.90
CA ASP A 234 10.30 4.30 1.32
C ASP A 234 9.77 5.61 1.89
N GLU A 235 10.61 6.63 1.93
CA GLU A 235 10.26 7.96 2.42
C GLU A 235 10.31 8.97 1.26
N SER A 236 9.32 9.85 1.20
CA SER A 236 9.34 10.95 0.25
C SER A 236 8.58 12.15 0.77
N THR A 237 9.04 13.32 0.35
CA THR A 237 8.38 14.59 0.65
C THR A 237 7.34 14.94 -0.42
N VAL A 238 6.07 15.08 -0.02
CA VAL A 238 4.95 15.47 -0.88
C VAL A 238 4.33 16.76 -0.32
N HIS A 239 4.28 17.81 -1.13
CA HIS A 239 3.78 19.15 -0.75
C HIS A 239 4.36 19.70 0.57
N GLY A 240 5.64 19.43 0.82
CA GLY A 240 6.36 19.90 2.02
C GLY A 240 6.16 19.04 3.27
N LEU A 241 5.44 17.92 3.17
CA LEU A 241 5.30 16.94 4.26
C LEU A 241 6.04 15.65 3.92
N ALA A 242 6.70 15.07 4.92
CA ALA A 242 7.37 13.78 4.79
C ALA A 242 6.36 12.63 5.00
N TYR A 243 6.35 11.68 4.09
CA TYR A 243 5.49 10.50 4.14
C TYR A 243 6.31 9.23 4.03
N MET A 244 5.90 8.21 4.79
CA MET A 244 6.38 6.84 4.64
C MET A 244 5.30 5.99 3.97
N ILE A 245 5.62 5.38 2.84
CA ILE A 245 4.72 4.45 2.15
C ILE A 245 5.08 3.00 2.49
N ILE A 246 4.07 2.15 2.68
CA ILE A 246 4.23 0.77 3.13
C ILE A 246 3.56 -0.19 2.15
N TYR A 247 4.33 -1.16 1.65
CA TYR A 247 3.83 -2.28 0.87
C TYR A 247 4.11 -3.60 1.58
N VAL A 248 3.22 -4.58 1.38
CA VAL A 248 3.37 -5.96 1.83
C VAL A 248 3.42 -6.88 0.61
N ARG A 249 4.45 -7.72 0.52
CA ARG A 249 4.52 -8.81 -0.46
C ARG A 249 4.19 -10.13 0.20
N CYS A 250 3.24 -10.87 -0.35
CA CYS A 250 2.80 -12.16 0.18
C CYS A 250 1.95 -12.95 -0.82
N ASP A 251 1.76 -14.23 -0.53
CA ASP A 251 0.76 -15.08 -1.18
C ASP A 251 -0.62 -14.83 -0.53
N MET A 252 -1.62 -14.50 -1.34
CA MET A 252 -2.99 -14.21 -0.90
C MET A 252 -3.99 -15.31 -1.30
N THR A 253 -3.59 -16.24 -2.17
CA THR A 253 -4.46 -17.25 -2.78
C THR A 253 -4.18 -18.65 -2.26
N GLY A 254 -3.00 -18.86 -1.67
CA GLY A 254 -2.49 -20.18 -1.29
C GLY A 254 -1.98 -20.98 -2.49
N THR A 255 -1.86 -20.37 -3.67
CA THR A 255 -1.37 -21.02 -4.90
C THR A 255 0.13 -20.90 -5.08
N GLY A 256 0.84 -20.22 -4.17
CA GLY A 256 2.27 -19.93 -4.27
C GLY A 256 2.61 -18.72 -5.15
N GLU A 257 1.60 -18.03 -5.70
CA GLU A 257 1.78 -16.75 -6.39
C GLU A 257 1.82 -15.62 -5.36
N VAL A 258 2.79 -14.72 -5.52
CA VAL A 258 2.99 -13.60 -4.58
C VAL A 258 2.79 -12.27 -5.28
N ASP A 259 2.16 -11.34 -4.58
CA ASP A 259 1.88 -9.99 -5.08
C ASP A 259 2.32 -8.93 -4.08
N ASN A 260 2.55 -7.72 -4.61
CA ASN A 260 2.81 -6.54 -3.80
C ASN A 260 1.51 -5.77 -3.58
N VAL A 261 1.09 -5.64 -2.33
CA VAL A 261 -0.14 -4.96 -1.91
C VAL A 261 0.23 -3.66 -1.20
N PHE A 262 -0.36 -2.54 -1.63
CA PHE A 262 -0.22 -1.29 -0.89
C PHE A 262 -0.93 -1.45 0.45
N LEU A 263 -0.23 -1.23 1.56
CA LEU A 263 -0.83 -1.33 2.89
C LEU A 263 -1.29 0.05 3.37
N ASP A 264 -0.38 1.02 3.37
CA ASP A 264 -0.63 2.31 3.98
C ASP A 264 0.33 3.40 3.49
N ILE A 265 -0.05 4.66 3.74
CA ILE A 265 0.83 5.81 3.69
C ILE A 265 0.66 6.60 4.98
N VAL A 266 1.77 6.91 5.65
CA VAL A 266 1.78 7.51 6.99
C VAL A 266 2.52 8.85 6.93
N GLU A 267 1.93 9.90 7.47
CA GLU A 267 2.60 11.20 7.62
C GLU A 267 3.60 11.11 8.78
N LEU A 268 4.84 11.51 8.53
CA LEU A 268 5.91 11.48 9.54
C LEU A 268 5.91 12.78 10.36
N SER A 269 4.79 13.09 11.00
CA SER A 269 4.58 14.36 11.73
C SER A 269 5.44 14.48 12.99
N GLU A 270 5.79 13.37 13.62
CA GLU A 270 6.59 13.34 14.86
C GLU A 270 8.11 13.45 14.61
N GLY A 271 8.54 13.24 13.36
CA GLY A 271 9.94 13.31 12.96
C GLY A 271 10.29 12.29 11.88
N THR A 272 11.35 12.60 11.12
CA THR A 272 11.94 11.73 10.09
C THR A 272 13.20 11.02 10.60
N ASP A 273 13.37 10.90 11.92
CA ASP A 273 14.41 10.09 12.52
C ASP A 273 13.98 8.63 12.63
N SER A 274 14.95 7.76 12.88
CA SER A 274 14.73 6.31 12.84
C SER A 274 13.80 5.78 13.93
N GLU A 275 13.72 6.44 15.10
CA GLU A 275 12.83 6.06 16.19
C GLU A 275 11.39 6.42 15.85
N SER A 276 11.15 7.66 15.42
CA SER A 276 9.83 8.15 15.02
C SER A 276 9.25 7.36 13.84
N MET A 277 10.08 7.05 12.84
CA MET A 277 9.67 6.21 11.72
C MET A 277 9.38 4.77 12.15
N TYR A 278 10.17 4.21 13.06
CA TYR A 278 9.93 2.86 13.58
C TYR A 278 8.60 2.77 14.33
N LYS A 279 8.31 3.73 15.21
CA LYS A 279 7.02 3.83 15.91
C LYS A 279 5.84 3.96 14.94
N SER A 280 5.99 4.82 13.93
CA SER A 280 4.97 5.03 12.90
C SER A 280 4.68 3.76 12.10
N LEU A 281 5.73 3.01 11.71
CA LEU A 281 5.60 1.71 11.04
C LEU A 281 4.87 0.71 11.94
N ARG A 282 5.30 0.56 13.19
CA ARG A 282 4.70 -0.38 14.15
C ARG A 282 3.23 -0.05 14.41
N LYS A 283 2.89 1.24 14.54
CA LYS A 283 1.51 1.72 14.69
C LYS A 283 0.65 1.35 13.49
N SER A 284 1.10 1.64 12.27
CA SER A 284 0.35 1.31 11.04
C SER A 284 0.16 -0.20 10.87
N LEU A 285 1.21 -1.01 11.11
CA LEU A 285 1.10 -2.48 11.06
C LEU A 285 0.08 -3.02 12.07
N ARG A 286 0.14 -2.56 13.33
CA ARG A 286 -0.83 -2.96 14.37
C ARG A 286 -2.25 -2.53 14.02
N GLN A 287 -2.45 -1.31 13.53
CA GLN A 287 -3.76 -0.80 13.11
C GLN A 287 -4.34 -1.57 11.91
N ALA A 288 -3.48 -2.05 11.01
CA ALA A 288 -3.91 -2.94 9.93
C ALA A 288 -4.27 -4.36 10.43
N GLY A 289 -3.95 -4.70 11.69
CA GLY A 289 -4.17 -6.03 12.26
C GLY A 289 -2.98 -6.99 12.10
N LEU A 290 -1.78 -6.50 11.78
CA LEU A 290 -0.54 -7.28 11.76
C LEU A 290 0.16 -7.14 13.11
N ASP A 291 -0.25 -7.96 14.07
CA ASP A 291 0.28 -8.01 15.43
C ASP A 291 1.67 -8.67 15.52
N ASP A 292 2.29 -8.55 16.70
CA ASP A 292 3.66 -9.02 16.95
C ASP A 292 3.80 -10.53 16.84
N GLU A 293 2.74 -11.28 17.16
CA GLU A 293 2.74 -12.74 17.06
C GLU A 293 2.81 -13.16 15.59
N PHE A 294 1.95 -12.58 14.75
CA PHE A 294 1.96 -12.83 13.31
C PHE A 294 3.28 -12.38 12.69
N LEU A 295 3.76 -11.18 13.01
CA LEU A 295 5.02 -10.64 12.50
C LEU A 295 6.22 -11.51 12.91
N GLY A 296 6.29 -11.94 14.18
CA GLY A 296 7.39 -12.77 14.69
C GLY A 296 7.51 -14.13 14.00
N LYS A 297 6.39 -14.69 13.53
CA LYS A 297 6.37 -15.97 12.79
C LYS A 297 6.55 -15.79 11.29
N ASN A 298 5.95 -14.76 10.70
CA ASN A 298 5.71 -14.67 9.26
C ASN A 298 6.45 -13.55 8.54
N LEU A 299 6.98 -12.54 9.24
CA LEU A 299 7.82 -11.51 8.62
C LEU A 299 9.20 -12.07 8.32
N ILE A 300 9.54 -12.21 7.03
CA ILE A 300 10.82 -12.80 6.60
C ILE A 300 11.80 -11.76 6.06
N CYS A 301 11.30 -10.59 5.63
CA CYS A 301 12.14 -9.59 5.00
C CYS A 301 11.59 -8.15 5.11
N ILE A 302 12.52 -7.19 5.16
CA ILE A 302 12.27 -5.78 4.91
C ILE A 302 13.18 -5.25 3.79
N ALA A 303 12.59 -4.55 2.83
CA ALA A 303 13.30 -3.90 1.73
C ALA A 303 13.18 -2.36 1.81
N THR A 304 14.31 -1.65 1.68
CA THR A 304 14.38 -0.17 1.73
C THR A 304 15.34 0.39 0.67
N ASP A 305 15.30 1.70 0.44
CA ASP A 305 16.21 2.41 -0.48
C ASP A 305 17.67 2.49 0.03
N GLY A 306 17.94 2.11 1.29
CA GLY A 306 19.26 2.16 1.89
C GLY A 306 19.64 3.50 2.53
N ALA A 307 18.69 4.42 2.76
CA ALA A 307 18.93 5.64 3.50
C ALA A 307 19.46 5.35 4.92
N ALA A 308 20.40 6.17 5.41
CA ALA A 308 21.07 5.92 6.69
C ALA A 308 20.08 5.90 7.88
N VAL A 309 19.01 6.71 7.83
CA VAL A 309 17.93 6.69 8.82
C VAL A 309 17.21 5.33 8.85
N LEU A 310 17.03 4.70 7.69
CA LEU A 310 16.37 3.40 7.58
C LEU A 310 17.32 2.25 7.92
N THR A 311 18.55 2.26 7.41
CA THR A 311 19.47 1.09 7.47
C THR A 311 20.70 1.29 8.35
N GLY A 312 20.77 2.37 9.13
CA GLY A 312 21.90 2.67 10.02
C GLY A 312 22.19 1.54 11.01
N ARG A 313 23.47 1.16 11.14
CA ARG A 313 23.92 -0.03 11.89
C ARG A 313 23.61 0.00 13.39
N VAL A 314 23.56 1.20 13.99
CA VAL A 314 23.36 1.36 15.44
C VAL A 314 21.91 1.72 15.76
N GLY A 315 21.36 2.70 15.04
CA GLY A 315 20.05 3.27 15.35
C GLY A 315 19.02 3.22 14.23
N GLY A 316 19.32 2.65 13.06
CA GLY A 316 18.40 2.66 11.92
C GLY A 316 17.12 1.87 12.17
N LEU A 317 16.03 2.25 11.50
CA LEU A 317 14.71 1.60 11.62
C LEU A 317 14.80 0.08 11.43
N VAL A 318 15.52 -0.38 10.41
CA VAL A 318 15.70 -1.80 10.12
C VAL A 318 16.45 -2.53 11.24
N THR A 319 17.42 -1.86 11.87
CA THR A 319 18.15 -2.43 13.01
C THR A 319 17.21 -2.64 14.19
N LYS A 320 16.35 -1.66 14.49
CA LYS A 320 15.30 -1.76 15.52
C LYS A 320 14.30 -2.87 15.21
N LEU A 321 13.83 -2.95 13.97
CA LEU A 321 12.93 -4.02 13.54
C LEU A 321 13.55 -5.42 13.70
N LYS A 322 14.85 -5.56 13.45
CA LYS A 322 15.58 -6.82 13.66
C LYS A 322 15.81 -7.17 15.14
N GLN A 323 15.78 -6.19 16.04
CA GLN A 323 15.83 -6.47 17.49
C GLN A 323 14.54 -7.16 17.93
N ASP A 324 13.39 -6.68 17.45
CA ASP A 324 12.08 -7.29 17.73
C ASP A 324 11.87 -8.58 16.93
N PHE A 325 12.37 -8.65 15.70
CA PHE A 325 12.20 -9.79 14.78
C PHE A 325 13.55 -10.26 14.19
N PRO A 326 14.36 -11.04 14.94
CA PRO A 326 15.74 -11.38 14.56
C PRO A 326 15.90 -12.18 13.26
N LYS A 327 14.86 -12.87 12.81
CA LYS A 327 14.87 -13.70 11.59
C LYS A 327 14.74 -12.87 10.30
N VAL A 328 14.37 -11.60 10.40
CA VAL A 328 14.08 -10.73 9.26
C VAL A 328 15.35 -10.43 8.48
N GLN A 329 15.31 -10.72 7.18
CA GLN A 329 16.36 -10.34 6.24
C GLN A 329 16.17 -8.89 5.79
N SER A 330 17.25 -8.12 5.75
CA SER A 330 17.21 -6.75 5.22
C SER A 330 17.79 -6.73 3.82
N ILE A 331 17.05 -6.14 2.89
CA ILE A 331 17.47 -5.97 1.51
C ILE A 331 17.53 -4.48 1.19
N HIS A 332 18.72 -4.01 0.84
CA HIS A 332 18.88 -2.70 0.24
C HIS A 332 18.54 -2.83 -1.25
N CYS A 333 17.50 -2.09 -1.69
CA CYS A 333 16.96 -2.06 -3.03
C CYS A 333 18.02 -2.19 -4.12
N LEU A 334 18.01 -3.30 -4.86
CA LEU A 334 19.02 -3.58 -5.89
C LEU A 334 18.99 -2.56 -7.03
N ALA A 335 17.82 -2.01 -7.35
CA ALA A 335 17.70 -0.92 -8.32
C ALA A 335 18.39 0.36 -7.82
N HIS A 336 18.25 0.72 -6.54
CA HIS A 336 18.98 1.85 -5.97
C HIS A 336 20.48 1.58 -5.90
N ARG A 337 20.89 0.38 -5.50
CA ARG A 337 22.30 -0.04 -5.47
C ARG A 337 22.95 -0.01 -6.87
N LEU A 338 22.20 -0.35 -7.92
CA LEU A 338 22.64 -0.18 -9.31
C LEU A 338 22.91 1.29 -9.64
N GLU A 339 21.99 2.20 -9.29
CA GLU A 339 22.17 3.64 -9.49
C GLU A 339 23.42 4.16 -8.75
N LEU A 340 23.66 3.70 -7.52
CA LEU A 340 24.87 4.02 -6.76
C LEU A 340 26.14 3.44 -7.40
N ALA A 341 26.09 2.21 -7.92
CA ALA A 341 27.22 1.57 -8.60
C ALA A 341 27.64 2.36 -9.84
N VAL A 342 26.67 2.77 -10.65
CA VAL A 342 26.92 3.59 -11.83
C VAL A 342 27.49 4.95 -11.42
N LYS A 343 26.90 5.61 -10.42
CA LYS A 343 27.39 6.90 -9.91
C LYS A 343 28.85 6.82 -9.41
N ASP A 344 29.22 5.75 -8.72
CA ASP A 344 30.59 5.58 -8.24
C ASP A 344 31.57 5.36 -9.39
N SER A 345 31.21 4.57 -10.39
CA SER A 345 32.07 4.31 -11.57
C SER A 345 32.40 5.57 -12.38
N LEU A 346 31.46 6.52 -12.46
CA LEU A 346 31.65 7.76 -13.23
C LEU A 346 32.72 8.68 -12.61
N LYS A 347 32.93 8.59 -11.30
CA LYS A 347 33.96 9.38 -10.60
C LYS A 347 35.38 8.94 -10.95
N GLU A 348 35.56 7.69 -11.37
CA GLU A 348 36.87 7.10 -11.66
C GLU A 348 37.31 7.34 -13.11
N VAL A 349 36.42 7.82 -13.99
CA VAL A 349 36.66 7.90 -15.44
C VAL A 349 36.59 9.36 -15.88
N ALA A 350 37.75 10.02 -15.90
CA ALA A 350 37.87 11.47 -16.15
C ALA A 350 37.19 11.94 -17.46
N GLY A 351 37.15 11.11 -18.50
CA GLY A 351 36.46 11.43 -19.75
C GLY A 351 34.94 11.60 -19.62
N CYS A 352 34.32 11.01 -18.59
CA CYS A 352 32.88 11.16 -18.34
C CYS A 352 32.49 12.61 -18.01
N ASN A 353 33.36 13.36 -17.33
CA ASN A 353 33.09 14.76 -16.95
C ASN A 353 32.93 15.67 -18.19
N GLN A 354 33.75 15.45 -19.23
CA GLN A 354 33.67 16.24 -20.46
C GLN A 354 32.41 15.89 -21.26
N PHE A 355 32.05 14.61 -21.31
CA PHE A 355 30.80 14.15 -21.91
C PHE A 355 29.59 14.75 -21.18
N GLU A 356 29.57 14.69 -19.85
CA GLU A 356 28.52 15.27 -19.00
C GLU A 356 28.36 16.76 -19.22
N PHE A 357 29.47 17.50 -19.25
CA PHE A 357 29.46 18.93 -19.49
C PHE A 357 28.84 19.28 -20.85
N PHE A 358 29.17 18.54 -21.90
CA PHE A 358 28.59 18.76 -23.23
C PHE A 358 27.08 18.52 -23.24
N ILE A 359 26.62 17.38 -22.71
CA ILE A 359 25.19 17.06 -22.67
C ILE A 359 24.43 18.07 -21.80
N SER A 360 25.02 18.53 -20.70
CA SER A 360 24.43 19.56 -19.84
C SER A 360 24.27 20.89 -20.57
N LYS A 361 25.22 21.26 -21.43
CA LYS A 361 25.09 22.43 -22.33
C LYS A 361 23.97 22.25 -23.34
N LEU A 362 23.83 21.07 -23.96
CA LEU A 362 22.72 20.79 -24.86
C LEU A 362 21.37 20.94 -24.15
N TYR A 363 21.26 20.37 -22.95
CA TYR A 363 20.06 20.49 -22.14
C TYR A 363 19.73 21.97 -21.83
N ALA A 364 20.71 22.75 -21.35
CA ALA A 364 20.49 24.17 -21.08
C ALA A 364 20.07 24.93 -22.33
N LEU A 365 20.74 24.69 -23.46
CA LEU A 365 20.49 25.39 -24.73
C LEU A 365 19.05 25.23 -25.22
N TYR A 366 18.48 24.01 -25.12
CA TYR A 366 17.16 23.71 -25.65
C TYR A 366 16.04 23.77 -24.60
N ASN A 367 16.33 23.49 -23.34
CA ASN A 367 15.31 23.51 -22.28
C ASN A 367 15.11 24.90 -21.66
N GLN A 368 16.08 25.81 -21.78
CA GLN A 368 15.97 27.20 -21.26
C GLN A 368 15.66 28.22 -22.35
N SER A 369 15.66 27.82 -23.63
CA SER A 369 15.36 28.71 -24.75
C SER A 369 14.34 28.08 -25.71
N SER A 370 13.09 28.53 -25.61
CA SER A 370 12.03 28.15 -26.55
C SER A 370 12.39 28.49 -28.00
N LYS A 371 13.12 29.59 -28.21
CA LYS A 371 13.66 29.97 -29.52
C LYS A 371 14.62 28.93 -30.07
N ASN A 372 15.62 28.49 -29.31
CA ASN A 372 16.58 27.49 -29.79
C ASN A 372 15.94 26.11 -29.99
N ALA A 373 14.97 25.74 -29.15
CA ALA A 373 14.18 24.53 -29.33
C ALA A 373 13.37 24.55 -30.64
N ARG A 374 12.72 25.69 -30.96
CA ARG A 374 12.03 25.88 -32.24
C ARG A 374 12.99 25.79 -33.42
N LEU A 375 14.15 26.42 -33.33
CA LEU A 375 15.17 26.34 -34.38
C LEU A 375 15.70 24.91 -34.60
N LEU A 376 15.84 24.11 -33.53
CA LEU A 376 16.19 22.69 -33.65
C LEU A 376 15.08 21.91 -34.36
N GLN A 377 13.82 22.20 -34.03
CA GLN A 377 12.67 21.57 -34.66
C GLN A 377 12.57 21.91 -36.16
N GLU A 378 12.86 23.16 -36.54
CA GLU A 378 12.93 23.59 -37.95
C GLU A 378 14.05 22.86 -38.70
N ALA A 379 15.26 22.79 -38.11
CA ALA A 379 16.38 22.05 -38.68
C ALA A 379 16.04 20.56 -38.88
N ALA A 380 15.36 19.95 -37.91
CA ALA A 380 14.93 18.57 -38.00
C ALA A 380 13.85 18.35 -39.07
N THR A 381 12.89 19.27 -39.17
CA THR A 381 11.82 19.21 -40.18
C THR A 381 12.42 19.30 -41.58
N GLY A 382 13.40 20.18 -41.80
CA GLY A 382 14.15 20.26 -43.06
C GLY A 382 14.92 18.97 -43.42
N LEU A 383 15.18 18.10 -42.44
CA LEU A 383 15.82 16.79 -42.62
C LEU A 383 14.81 15.63 -42.55
N ASN A 384 13.49 15.89 -42.52
CA ASN A 384 12.44 14.90 -42.31
C ASN A 384 12.62 14.04 -41.04
N MET A 385 13.10 14.67 -39.97
CA MET A 385 13.37 14.04 -38.67
C MET A 385 12.41 14.52 -37.59
N GLN A 386 12.09 13.62 -36.66
CA GLN A 386 11.41 13.97 -35.41
C GLN A 386 12.42 14.01 -34.26
N ILE A 387 12.56 15.17 -33.62
CA ILE A 387 13.48 15.37 -32.50
C ILE A 387 12.98 14.66 -31.24
N LEU A 388 13.90 13.97 -30.57
CA LEU A 388 13.68 13.41 -29.25
C LEU A 388 14.01 14.44 -28.17
N LYS A 389 13.31 14.38 -27.04
CA LYS A 389 13.57 15.28 -25.92
C LYS A 389 14.96 15.01 -25.32
N ILE A 390 15.85 15.98 -25.45
CA ILE A 390 17.17 15.98 -24.81
C ILE A 390 16.98 16.32 -23.33
N GLY A 391 17.23 15.34 -22.46
CA GLY A 391 17.18 15.51 -21.00
C GLY A 391 18.55 15.85 -20.41
N LYS A 392 18.62 15.84 -19.08
CA LYS A 392 19.89 15.76 -18.37
C LYS A 392 20.41 14.32 -18.40
N ILE A 393 21.72 14.17 -18.31
CA ILE A 393 22.35 12.90 -17.93
C ILE A 393 22.80 13.02 -16.48
N PHE A 394 23.08 11.90 -15.84
CA PHE A 394 23.77 11.89 -14.55
C PHE A 394 23.02 12.69 -13.46
N THR A 395 21.69 12.58 -13.44
CA THR A 395 20.79 13.14 -12.42
C THR A 395 19.93 12.05 -11.79
N ILE A 396 19.34 12.26 -10.60
CA ILE A 396 18.51 11.32 -9.81
C ILE A 396 17.74 10.31 -10.71
N ARG A 397 17.89 9.00 -10.45
CA ARG A 397 17.51 7.87 -11.35
C ARG A 397 18.23 7.93 -12.70
N TRP A 398 19.56 7.82 -12.62
CA TRP A 398 20.54 8.20 -13.63
C TRP A 398 20.45 7.33 -14.86
N VAL A 399 20.35 6.01 -14.71
CA VAL A 399 20.60 5.08 -15.82
C VAL A 399 19.57 5.25 -16.94
N ALA A 400 18.29 5.19 -16.60
CA ALA A 400 17.21 5.28 -17.59
C ALA A 400 17.10 6.68 -18.21
N SER A 401 17.27 7.74 -17.42
CA SER A 401 17.26 9.11 -17.94
C SER A 401 18.44 9.37 -18.87
N SER A 402 19.64 8.92 -18.46
CA SER A 402 20.85 9.13 -19.23
C SER A 402 20.80 8.38 -20.55
N PHE A 403 20.30 7.13 -20.56
CA PHE A 403 20.13 6.41 -21.82
C PHE A 403 19.19 7.12 -22.79
N ARG A 404 18.04 7.63 -22.31
CA ARG A 404 17.10 8.38 -23.16
C ARG A 404 17.76 9.60 -23.79
N THR A 405 18.52 10.37 -23.01
CA THR A 405 19.25 11.54 -23.50
C THR A 405 20.34 11.16 -24.50
N VAL A 406 21.15 10.16 -24.20
CA VAL A 406 22.22 9.67 -25.11
C VAL A 406 21.64 9.11 -26.40
N LYS A 407 20.51 8.39 -26.33
CA LYS A 407 19.76 7.91 -27.49
C LYS A 407 19.22 9.07 -28.32
N ALA A 408 18.69 10.13 -27.70
CA ALA A 408 18.24 11.33 -28.38
C ALA A 408 19.38 11.99 -29.16
N VAL A 409 20.51 12.27 -28.51
CA VAL A 409 21.68 12.88 -29.17
C VAL A 409 22.22 12.00 -30.30
N TRP A 410 22.25 10.68 -30.12
CA TRP A 410 22.62 9.75 -31.20
C TRP A 410 21.67 9.83 -32.39
N ASN A 411 20.36 9.89 -32.15
CA ASN A 411 19.35 9.91 -33.19
C ASN A 411 19.33 11.24 -33.93
N ASP A 412 19.32 12.32 -33.17
CA ASP A 412 19.15 13.71 -33.62
C ASP A 412 20.46 14.35 -34.07
N TYR A 413 21.55 13.57 -34.13
CA TYR A 413 22.89 14.02 -34.49
C TYR A 413 22.94 14.92 -35.74
N PRO A 414 22.28 14.58 -36.88
CA PRO A 414 22.29 15.43 -38.08
C PRO A 414 21.63 16.79 -37.86
N ALA A 415 20.48 16.82 -37.18
CA ALA A 415 19.78 18.06 -36.87
C ALA A 415 20.58 18.96 -35.93
N LEU A 416 21.24 18.37 -34.92
CA LEU A 416 22.15 19.07 -34.01
C LEU A 416 23.35 19.66 -34.78
N ALA A 417 23.97 18.87 -35.66
CA ALA A 417 25.09 19.34 -36.47
C ALA A 417 24.67 20.48 -37.41
N HIS A 418 23.55 20.32 -38.11
CA HIS A 418 23.01 21.35 -39.01
C HIS A 418 22.78 22.69 -38.29
N GLN A 419 22.12 22.66 -37.12
CA GLN A 419 21.89 23.86 -36.33
C GLN A 419 23.20 24.48 -35.81
N PHE A 420 24.13 23.66 -35.31
CA PHE A 420 25.39 24.17 -34.74
C PHE A 420 26.33 24.77 -35.79
N ARG A 421 26.29 24.27 -37.03
CA ARG A 421 27.09 24.80 -38.14
C ARG A 421 26.83 26.30 -38.36
N THR A 422 25.59 26.75 -38.17
CA THR A 422 25.20 28.14 -38.43
C THR A 422 25.51 29.09 -37.26
N LYS A 423 25.24 28.69 -36.02
CA LYS A 423 25.27 29.59 -34.86
C LYS A 423 26.22 29.20 -33.72
N PHE A 424 26.66 27.94 -33.66
CA PHE A 424 27.39 27.40 -32.51
C PHE A 424 28.64 26.64 -32.94
N ARG A 425 29.56 27.31 -33.66
CA ARG A 425 30.77 26.68 -34.23
C ARG A 425 31.59 25.86 -33.22
N GLY A 426 31.69 26.31 -31.97
CA GLY A 426 32.38 25.57 -30.90
C GLY A 426 31.68 24.25 -30.53
N LEU A 427 30.33 24.26 -30.45
CA LEU A 427 29.56 23.03 -30.21
C LEU A 427 29.56 22.12 -31.42
N HIS A 428 29.57 22.69 -32.63
CA HIS A 428 29.72 21.93 -33.88
C HIS A 428 31.02 21.15 -33.88
N LYS A 429 32.16 21.82 -33.67
CA LYS A 429 33.49 21.18 -33.64
C LYS A 429 33.58 20.05 -32.61
N LEU A 430 32.93 20.22 -31.46
CA LEU A 430 32.90 19.19 -30.42
C LEU A 430 32.01 18.01 -30.83
N LEU A 431 30.79 18.28 -31.32
CA LEU A 431 29.84 17.26 -31.79
C LEU A 431 30.44 16.41 -32.93
N THR A 432 31.09 17.04 -33.91
CA THR A 432 31.70 16.39 -35.08
C THR A 432 33.06 15.76 -34.80
N SER A 433 33.57 15.86 -33.57
CA SER A 433 34.84 15.20 -33.25
C SER A 433 34.68 13.68 -33.23
N THR A 434 35.65 12.97 -33.79
CA THR A 434 35.72 11.49 -33.74
C THR A 434 35.67 10.97 -32.29
N VAL A 435 36.24 11.73 -31.36
CA VAL A 435 36.24 11.47 -29.91
C VAL A 435 34.84 11.49 -29.33
N PHE A 436 34.08 12.56 -29.61
CA PHE A 436 32.72 12.65 -29.09
C PHE A 436 31.83 11.54 -29.66
N LEU A 437 31.98 11.20 -30.95
CA LEU A 437 31.21 10.10 -31.54
C LEU A 437 31.54 8.76 -30.88
N ALA A 438 32.82 8.47 -30.62
CA ALA A 438 33.24 7.26 -29.91
C ALA A 438 32.71 7.23 -28.46
N ASP A 439 32.81 8.34 -27.74
CA ASP A 439 32.32 8.48 -26.36
C ASP A 439 30.79 8.31 -26.30
N LEU A 440 30.05 8.95 -27.21
CA LEU A 440 28.61 8.84 -27.35
C LEU A 440 28.18 7.40 -27.64
N ALA A 441 28.89 6.72 -28.53
CA ALA A 441 28.64 5.33 -28.88
C ALA A 441 28.86 4.38 -27.70
N CYS A 442 30.00 4.54 -26.99
CA CYS A 442 30.33 3.75 -25.81
C CYS A 442 29.30 3.95 -24.68
N MET A 443 28.96 5.20 -24.38
CA MET A 443 27.92 5.55 -23.40
C MET A 443 26.58 4.95 -23.77
N LYS A 444 26.18 5.02 -25.05
CA LYS A 444 24.90 4.49 -25.52
C LYS A 444 24.79 2.98 -25.31
N ASP A 445 25.83 2.23 -25.65
CA ASP A 445 25.79 0.77 -25.51
C ASP A 445 25.79 0.35 -24.04
N VAL A 446 26.65 0.95 -23.21
CA VAL A 446 26.72 0.62 -21.77
C VAL A 446 25.43 1.02 -21.04
N LEU A 447 24.92 2.24 -21.26
CA LEU A 447 23.68 2.70 -20.63
C LEU A 447 22.46 1.89 -21.09
N ARG A 448 22.47 1.33 -22.30
CA ARG A 448 21.40 0.40 -22.74
C ARG A 448 21.36 -0.84 -21.86
N GLU A 449 22.50 -1.48 -21.65
CA GLU A 449 22.57 -2.71 -20.85
C GLU A 449 22.22 -2.43 -19.38
N LEU A 450 22.74 -1.33 -18.82
CA LEU A 450 22.38 -0.91 -17.47
C LEU A 450 20.89 -0.53 -17.33
N GLN A 451 20.29 0.12 -18.33
CA GLN A 451 18.86 0.43 -18.32
C GLN A 451 18.04 -0.87 -18.34
N ASN A 452 18.41 -1.82 -19.17
CA ASN A 452 17.75 -3.12 -19.23
C ASN A 452 17.82 -3.84 -17.87
N LEU A 453 18.97 -3.79 -17.20
CA LEU A 453 19.11 -4.30 -15.83
C LEU A 453 18.19 -3.58 -14.85
N SER A 454 18.21 -2.24 -14.86
CA SER A 454 17.37 -1.42 -13.98
C SER A 454 15.89 -1.75 -14.14
N LEU A 455 15.41 -1.86 -15.38
CA LEU A 455 14.03 -2.26 -15.68
C LEU A 455 13.72 -3.67 -15.17
N LYS A 456 14.62 -4.65 -15.38
CA LYS A 456 14.46 -6.02 -14.87
C LYS A 456 14.37 -6.04 -13.34
N LEU A 457 15.24 -5.32 -12.63
CA LEU A 457 15.24 -5.26 -11.16
C LEU A 457 13.97 -4.62 -10.57
N GLN A 458 13.27 -3.78 -11.34
CA GLN A 458 12.07 -3.07 -10.89
C GLN A 458 10.75 -3.77 -11.25
N ARG A 459 10.79 -4.90 -11.98
CA ARG A 459 9.58 -5.65 -12.36
C ARG A 459 8.90 -6.24 -11.12
N LYS A 460 7.57 -6.27 -11.15
CA LYS A 460 6.76 -6.77 -10.02
C LYS A 460 7.07 -8.21 -9.62
N GLN A 461 7.35 -9.07 -10.61
CA GLN A 461 7.57 -10.50 -10.40
C GLN A 461 9.03 -10.95 -10.38
N THR A 462 9.98 -10.02 -10.31
CA THR A 462 11.39 -10.41 -10.20
C THR A 462 11.69 -10.94 -8.80
N SER A 463 12.17 -12.18 -8.71
CA SER A 463 12.70 -12.76 -7.49
C SER A 463 14.14 -12.31 -7.22
N LEU A 464 14.64 -12.54 -6.00
CA LEU A 464 16.07 -12.33 -5.71
C LEU A 464 17.01 -13.18 -6.58
N VAL A 465 16.60 -14.41 -6.91
CA VAL A 465 17.39 -15.32 -7.76
C VAL A 465 17.45 -14.77 -9.18
N ASP A 466 16.31 -14.33 -9.74
CA ASP A 466 16.27 -13.67 -11.05
C ASP A 466 17.14 -12.41 -11.08
N ALA A 467 17.08 -11.60 -10.02
CA ALA A 467 17.89 -10.40 -9.91
C ALA A 467 19.39 -10.73 -9.95
N SER A 468 19.84 -11.76 -9.22
CA SER A 468 21.23 -12.20 -9.24
C SER A 468 21.67 -12.65 -10.64
N CYS A 469 20.85 -13.48 -11.32
CA CYS A 469 21.11 -13.89 -12.69
C CYS A 469 21.25 -12.72 -13.64
N HIS A 470 20.35 -11.74 -13.55
CA HIS A 470 20.39 -10.55 -14.40
C HIS A 470 21.63 -9.69 -14.15
N ILE A 471 22.06 -9.55 -12.89
CA ILE A 471 23.27 -8.81 -12.54
C ILE A 471 24.50 -9.50 -13.12
N GLN A 472 24.62 -10.82 -12.92
CA GLN A 472 25.74 -11.61 -13.45
C GLN A 472 25.79 -11.55 -14.97
N GLN A 473 24.65 -11.74 -15.64
CA GLN A 473 24.55 -11.63 -17.09
C GLN A 473 25.08 -10.28 -17.61
N ILE A 474 24.76 -9.18 -16.93
CA ILE A 474 25.20 -7.85 -17.35
C ILE A 474 26.69 -7.64 -17.09
N ILE A 475 27.24 -8.20 -16.00
CA ILE A 475 28.69 -8.22 -15.77
C ILE A 475 29.41 -8.96 -16.90
N ASP A 476 28.89 -10.10 -17.35
CA ASP A 476 29.48 -10.89 -18.44
C ASP A 476 29.41 -10.14 -19.77
N VAL A 477 28.26 -9.52 -20.08
CA VAL A 477 28.08 -8.68 -21.27
C VAL A 477 29.05 -7.49 -21.27
N LEU A 478 29.14 -6.75 -20.17
CA LEU A 478 30.08 -5.62 -20.06
C LEU A 478 31.54 -6.10 -20.14
N THR A 479 31.83 -7.32 -19.70
CA THR A 479 33.17 -7.91 -19.80
C THR A 479 33.51 -8.22 -21.25
N ALA A 480 32.59 -8.80 -22.01
CA ALA A 480 32.74 -9.03 -23.44
C ALA A 480 32.89 -7.71 -24.22
N MET A 481 32.14 -6.67 -23.83
CA MET A 481 32.17 -5.34 -24.46
C MET A 481 33.48 -4.55 -24.24
N LYS A 482 34.37 -5.00 -23.34
CA LYS A 482 35.68 -4.37 -23.15
C LYS A 482 36.49 -4.31 -24.45
N ALA A 483 36.60 -5.46 -25.12
CA ALA A 483 37.44 -5.61 -26.31
C ALA A 483 36.77 -5.00 -27.56
N SER A 484 35.55 -5.43 -27.89
CA SER A 484 34.89 -5.14 -29.17
C SER A 484 33.84 -4.03 -29.12
N GLY A 485 33.57 -3.45 -27.94
CA GLY A 485 32.47 -2.51 -27.76
C GLY A 485 31.09 -3.14 -28.01
N GLY A 486 30.05 -2.30 -28.04
CA GLY A 486 28.72 -2.73 -28.46
C GLY A 486 28.43 -2.37 -29.93
N LYS A 487 27.19 -2.61 -30.36
CA LYS A 487 26.73 -2.31 -31.73
C LYS A 487 26.93 -0.84 -32.14
N SER A 488 26.71 0.10 -31.21
CA SER A 488 26.87 1.53 -31.51
C SER A 488 28.35 1.89 -31.63
N THR A 489 29.20 1.32 -30.75
CA THR A 489 30.66 1.49 -30.81
C THR A 489 31.24 0.99 -32.13
N GLN A 490 30.89 -0.22 -32.56
CA GLN A 490 31.34 -0.78 -33.84
C GLN A 490 30.90 0.09 -35.03
N LYS A 491 29.64 0.57 -35.01
CA LYS A 491 29.16 1.51 -36.04
C LYS A 491 29.92 2.83 -36.02
N ALA A 492 30.24 3.36 -34.85
CA ALA A 492 31.02 4.59 -34.72
C ALA A 492 32.45 4.40 -35.26
N GLU A 493 33.10 3.28 -34.97
CA GLU A 493 34.44 2.95 -35.49
C GLU A 493 34.45 2.90 -37.03
N GLN A 494 33.43 2.30 -37.65
CA GLN A 494 33.26 2.29 -39.12
C GLN A 494 33.01 3.70 -39.70
N CYS A 495 32.21 4.51 -39.02
CA CYS A 495 31.94 5.89 -39.44
C CYS A 495 33.17 6.79 -39.27
N ILE A 496 33.99 6.55 -38.25
CA ILE A 496 35.26 7.25 -38.04
C ILE A 496 36.25 6.88 -39.16
N SER A 497 36.34 5.62 -39.57
CA SER A 497 37.24 5.22 -40.67
C SER A 497 36.82 5.77 -42.03
N THR A 498 35.52 6.03 -42.22
CA THR A 498 34.98 6.65 -43.45
C THR A 498 34.91 8.18 -43.39
N GLY A 499 35.17 8.78 -42.21
CA GLY A 499 35.07 10.23 -42.00
C GLY A 499 33.65 10.80 -41.97
N LEU A 500 32.61 9.96 -42.01
CA LEU A 500 31.22 10.38 -42.15
C LEU A 500 30.30 9.64 -41.16
N PHE A 501 29.47 10.38 -40.43
CA PHE A 501 28.41 9.80 -39.61
C PHE A 501 27.07 10.48 -39.91
N LYS A 502 26.14 9.71 -40.50
CA LYS A 502 24.80 10.19 -40.89
C LYS A 502 24.87 11.48 -41.72
N ASP A 503 25.69 11.45 -42.77
CA ASP A 503 25.89 12.56 -43.70
C ASP A 503 26.50 13.83 -43.08
N VAL A 504 27.12 13.69 -41.91
CA VAL A 504 27.89 14.75 -41.24
C VAL A 504 29.38 14.37 -41.27
N GLU A 505 30.20 15.27 -41.80
CA GLU A 505 31.67 15.14 -41.82
C GLU A 505 32.25 15.19 -40.40
N LEU A 506 33.17 14.27 -40.12
CA LEU A 506 33.85 14.16 -38.85
C LEU A 506 35.20 14.90 -38.88
N SER A 507 35.50 15.62 -37.81
CA SER A 507 36.79 16.26 -37.60
C SER A 507 37.70 15.38 -36.75
N GLU A 508 38.94 15.17 -37.18
CA GLU A 508 39.93 14.38 -36.44
C GLU A 508 40.24 14.97 -35.06
N SER A 509 40.27 14.12 -34.04
CA SER A 509 40.65 14.46 -32.68
C SER A 509 41.15 13.22 -31.91
N ARG A 510 41.88 13.41 -30.81
CA ARG A 510 42.50 12.33 -30.01
C ARG A 510 41.56 11.78 -28.91
N PRO A 511 41.38 10.44 -28.75
CA PRO A 511 40.42 9.82 -27.82
C PRO A 511 40.60 10.22 -26.36
N LYS A 512 39.50 10.32 -25.60
CA LYS A 512 39.52 10.69 -24.17
C LYS A 512 38.85 9.71 -23.22
N ILE A 513 37.81 8.96 -23.62
CA ILE A 513 37.29 7.86 -22.80
C ILE A 513 38.03 6.56 -23.16
N ASN A 514 38.74 6.00 -22.19
CA ASN A 514 39.27 4.65 -22.29
C ASN A 514 38.13 3.65 -22.04
N ARG A 515 37.62 3.02 -23.11
CA ARG A 515 36.54 2.01 -23.07
C ARG A 515 36.83 0.87 -22.09
N LEU A 516 38.07 0.39 -22.05
CA LEU A 516 38.48 -0.70 -21.16
C LEU A 516 38.33 -0.28 -19.71
N GLN A 517 38.88 0.89 -19.36
CA GLN A 517 38.78 1.46 -18.01
C GLN A 517 37.32 1.72 -17.62
N PHE A 518 36.52 2.29 -18.52
CA PHE A 518 35.12 2.60 -18.26
C PHE A 518 34.29 1.35 -17.93
N ASN A 519 34.35 0.32 -18.78
CA ASN A 519 33.64 -0.94 -18.53
C ASN A 519 34.18 -1.62 -17.27
N GLN A 520 35.50 -1.61 -17.04
CA GLN A 520 36.09 -2.21 -15.84
C GLN A 520 35.63 -1.51 -14.56
N SER A 521 35.57 -0.18 -14.54
CA SER A 521 35.11 0.60 -13.38
C SER A 521 33.64 0.32 -13.06
N ILE A 522 32.78 0.22 -14.09
CA ILE A 522 31.38 -0.19 -13.91
C ILE A 522 31.30 -1.61 -13.35
N ILE A 523 32.03 -2.58 -13.93
CA ILE A 523 32.02 -3.97 -13.45
C ILE A 523 32.47 -4.06 -11.99
N ASN A 524 33.55 -3.37 -11.63
CA ASN A 524 34.05 -3.33 -10.25
C ASN A 524 33.01 -2.74 -9.31
N SER A 525 32.37 -1.64 -9.72
CA SER A 525 31.33 -0.99 -8.94
C SER A 525 30.09 -1.87 -8.79
N LEU A 526 29.66 -2.57 -9.84
CA LEU A 526 28.56 -3.55 -9.78
C LEU A 526 28.89 -4.68 -8.82
N LYS A 527 30.07 -5.32 -8.93
CA LYS A 527 30.49 -6.40 -8.01
C LYS A 527 30.54 -5.94 -6.56
N LYS A 528 31.05 -4.73 -6.31
CA LYS A 528 31.14 -4.13 -4.97
C LYS A 528 29.76 -3.78 -4.39
N ARG A 529 28.90 -3.17 -5.20
CA ARG A 529 27.60 -2.63 -4.78
C ARG A 529 26.47 -3.63 -4.93
N LEU A 530 26.63 -4.76 -5.59
CA LEU A 530 25.60 -5.79 -5.77
C LEU A 530 26.21 -7.19 -5.54
N PRO A 531 26.81 -7.44 -4.36
CA PRO A 531 27.31 -8.77 -4.03
C PRO A 531 26.13 -9.73 -3.95
N GLU A 532 26.34 -10.96 -4.40
CA GLU A 532 25.35 -12.01 -4.24
C GLU A 532 25.19 -12.32 -2.74
N PRO A 533 23.99 -12.15 -2.15
CA PRO A 533 23.76 -12.47 -0.75
C PRO A 533 23.80 -13.98 -0.51
N ASP A 534 24.26 -14.41 0.68
CA ASP A 534 24.16 -15.81 1.12
C ASP A 534 22.73 -16.36 1.02
N LEU A 535 21.74 -15.48 1.22
CA LEU A 535 20.34 -15.79 1.01
C LEU A 535 20.07 -16.32 -0.41
N VAL A 536 20.64 -15.70 -1.46
CA VAL A 536 20.43 -16.14 -2.84
C VAL A 536 20.97 -17.56 -3.05
N GLN A 537 22.08 -17.91 -2.42
CA GLN A 537 22.62 -19.28 -2.47
C GLN A 537 21.65 -20.28 -1.85
N MET A 538 21.00 -19.93 -0.74
CA MET A 538 19.95 -20.76 -0.13
C MET A 538 18.70 -20.90 -1.01
N LEU A 539 18.39 -19.89 -1.84
CA LEU A 539 17.19 -19.88 -2.68
C LEU A 539 17.40 -20.58 -4.03
N LYS A 540 18.60 -20.59 -4.60
CA LYS A 540 18.91 -21.17 -5.92
C LYS A 540 18.39 -22.61 -6.10
N PRO A 541 18.54 -23.53 -5.13
CA PRO A 541 18.09 -24.91 -5.33
C PRO A 541 16.58 -25.08 -5.48
N LEU A 542 15.77 -24.12 -5.04
CA LEU A 542 14.32 -24.15 -5.21
C LEU A 542 13.90 -23.87 -6.66
N ASP A 543 14.82 -23.37 -7.48
CA ASP A 543 14.62 -23.12 -8.89
C ASP A 543 15.27 -24.21 -9.76
N LYS A 544 14.44 -24.90 -10.53
CA LYS A 544 14.83 -26.02 -11.39
C LYS A 544 15.92 -25.65 -12.41
N ARG A 545 16.04 -24.36 -12.79
CA ARG A 545 17.04 -23.88 -13.75
C ARG A 545 18.48 -24.11 -13.29
N PHE A 546 18.72 -24.23 -11.99
CA PHE A 546 20.05 -24.43 -11.42
C PHE A 546 20.40 -25.90 -11.16
N TRP A 547 19.46 -26.82 -11.40
CA TRP A 547 19.70 -28.23 -11.11
C TRP A 547 20.74 -28.82 -12.07
N PRO A 548 21.76 -29.53 -11.57
CA PRO A 548 22.76 -30.18 -12.41
C PRO A 548 22.09 -31.12 -13.43
N GLN A 549 22.56 -31.11 -14.68
CA GLN A 549 22.04 -32.02 -15.70
C GLN A 549 22.45 -33.48 -15.43
N GLN A 550 23.66 -33.68 -14.91
CA GLN A 550 24.16 -35.00 -14.54
C GLN A 550 23.42 -35.53 -13.31
N HIS A 551 22.88 -36.75 -13.41
CA HIS A 551 22.10 -37.37 -12.35
C HIS A 551 22.89 -37.52 -11.05
N SER A 552 24.15 -37.99 -11.11
CA SER A 552 25.03 -38.16 -9.95
C SER A 552 25.22 -36.86 -9.16
N ALA A 553 25.49 -35.74 -9.85
CA ALA A 553 25.60 -34.43 -9.24
C ALA A 553 24.27 -33.92 -8.68
N ARG A 554 23.14 -34.30 -9.28
CA ARG A 554 21.80 -33.88 -8.85
C ARG A 554 21.36 -34.53 -7.53
N ILE A 555 21.82 -35.75 -7.20
CA ILE A 555 21.34 -36.51 -6.02
C ILE A 555 21.43 -35.69 -4.73
N LEU A 556 22.60 -35.12 -4.42
CA LEU A 556 22.83 -34.36 -3.19
C LEU A 556 22.72 -32.84 -3.36
N TYR A 557 22.57 -32.35 -4.59
CA TYR A 557 22.50 -30.91 -4.88
C TYR A 557 21.38 -30.23 -4.08
N GLY A 558 21.73 -29.13 -3.39
CA GLY A 558 20.78 -28.22 -2.75
C GLY A 558 20.23 -28.65 -1.39
N GLU A 559 20.55 -29.85 -0.89
CA GLU A 559 19.97 -30.33 0.37
C GLU A 559 20.41 -29.52 1.59
N THR A 560 21.66 -29.03 1.60
CA THR A 560 22.20 -28.23 2.70
C THR A 560 21.53 -26.86 2.75
N GLU A 561 21.37 -26.23 1.60
CA GLU A 561 20.73 -24.95 1.38
C GLU A 561 19.26 -24.98 1.76
N VAL A 562 18.52 -25.99 1.29
CA VAL A 562 17.10 -26.20 1.63
C VAL A 562 16.93 -26.43 3.13
N ARG A 563 17.82 -27.23 3.74
CA ARG A 563 17.83 -27.43 5.19
C ARG A 563 18.08 -26.14 5.96
N ALA A 564 19.03 -25.32 5.50
CA ALA A 564 19.35 -24.04 6.13
C ALA A 564 18.16 -23.08 6.03
N LEU A 565 17.55 -22.94 4.85
CA LEU A 565 16.39 -22.10 4.64
C LEU A 565 15.20 -22.52 5.50
N ALA A 566 14.92 -23.84 5.57
CA ALA A 566 13.86 -24.37 6.42
C ALA A 566 14.08 -24.00 7.90
N LYS A 567 15.31 -24.14 8.40
CA LYS A 567 15.66 -23.72 9.77
C LYS A 567 15.47 -22.22 9.99
N THR A 568 15.94 -21.39 9.05
CA THR A 568 15.77 -19.93 9.13
C THR A 568 14.30 -19.52 9.20
N LEU A 569 13.45 -20.20 8.41
CA LEU A 569 12.01 -19.95 8.40
C LEU A 569 11.27 -20.63 9.55
N GLY A 570 11.88 -21.57 10.27
CA GLY A 570 11.22 -22.34 11.32
C GLY A 570 10.27 -23.42 10.79
N GLU A 571 10.55 -23.95 9.60
CA GLU A 571 9.84 -25.10 9.02
C GLU A 571 10.57 -26.42 9.32
N PRO A 572 9.90 -27.58 9.27
CA PRO A 572 10.50 -28.88 9.56
C PRO A 572 11.62 -29.24 8.57
N ALA A 573 12.87 -29.03 8.97
CA ALA A 573 14.03 -29.11 8.08
C ALA A 573 14.31 -30.51 7.51
N ARG A 574 13.90 -31.58 8.22
CA ARG A 574 14.02 -32.96 7.72
C ARG A 574 13.02 -33.21 6.59
N GLU A 575 11.74 -32.93 6.84
CA GLU A 575 10.64 -33.06 5.89
C GLU A 575 10.90 -32.22 4.63
N ALA A 576 11.36 -30.98 4.78
CA ALA A 576 11.72 -30.11 3.67
C ALA A 576 12.76 -30.74 2.71
N VAL A 577 13.77 -31.43 3.27
CA VAL A 577 14.83 -32.07 2.47
C VAL A 577 14.32 -33.36 1.82
N GLU A 578 13.51 -34.14 2.53
CA GLU A 578 12.88 -35.36 2.00
C GLU A 578 11.93 -35.01 0.83
N GLU A 579 11.03 -34.04 1.02
CA GLU A 579 10.14 -33.53 -0.03
C GLU A 579 10.92 -32.94 -1.21
N PHE A 580 12.00 -32.18 -0.94
CA PHE A 580 12.86 -31.63 -1.99
C PHE A 580 13.54 -32.72 -2.80
N ARG A 581 14.02 -33.79 -2.16
CA ARG A 581 14.66 -34.92 -2.84
C ARG A 581 13.67 -35.63 -3.76
N ASP A 582 12.46 -35.91 -3.28
CA ASP A 582 11.40 -36.53 -4.07
C ASP A 582 10.98 -35.64 -5.26
N PHE A 583 10.78 -34.35 -5.02
CA PHE A 583 10.48 -33.36 -6.07
C PHE A 583 11.59 -33.29 -7.14
N LYS A 584 12.85 -33.24 -6.71
CA LYS A 584 14.02 -33.08 -7.57
C LYS A 584 14.36 -34.32 -8.40
N LEU A 585 14.24 -35.52 -7.82
CA LEU A 585 14.70 -36.76 -8.45
C LEU A 585 13.57 -37.55 -9.12
N GLN A 586 12.35 -37.47 -8.60
CA GLN A 586 11.21 -38.26 -9.08
C GLN A 586 10.17 -37.41 -9.82
N ASN A 587 10.39 -36.09 -9.92
CA ASN A 587 9.46 -35.12 -10.52
C ASN A 587 8.04 -35.22 -9.95
N ARG A 588 7.91 -35.61 -8.67
CA ARG A 588 6.65 -35.60 -7.93
C ARG A 588 6.18 -34.17 -7.70
N ALA A 589 4.91 -33.98 -7.36
CA ALA A 589 4.45 -32.69 -6.86
C ALA A 589 5.18 -32.33 -5.55
N PRO A 590 5.52 -31.04 -5.33
CA PRO A 590 6.17 -30.63 -4.10
C PRO A 590 5.21 -30.83 -2.92
N GLY A 591 5.74 -31.34 -1.80
CA GLY A 591 4.96 -31.45 -0.57
C GLY A 591 4.72 -30.09 0.09
N LYS A 592 3.93 -30.08 1.17
CA LYS A 592 3.44 -28.84 1.78
C LYS A 592 4.58 -27.98 2.32
N THR A 593 5.59 -28.61 2.91
CA THR A 593 6.71 -27.89 3.51
C THR A 593 7.58 -27.25 2.42
N LEU A 594 7.85 -27.96 1.33
CA LEU A 594 8.59 -27.46 0.19
C LEU A 594 7.86 -26.34 -0.54
N VAL A 595 6.53 -26.45 -0.72
CA VAL A 595 5.71 -25.37 -1.30
C VAL A 595 5.89 -24.09 -0.50
N LYS A 596 5.85 -24.14 0.84
CA LYS A 596 6.11 -22.95 1.68
C LYS A 596 7.49 -22.34 1.44
N LEU A 597 8.53 -23.16 1.27
CA LEU A 597 9.88 -22.66 0.97
C LEU A 597 9.94 -22.02 -0.42
N GLN A 598 9.30 -22.64 -1.41
CA GLN A 598 9.19 -22.10 -2.77
C GLN A 598 8.45 -20.75 -2.77
N THR A 599 7.30 -20.66 -2.10
CA THR A 599 6.57 -19.39 -1.94
C THR A 599 7.42 -18.36 -1.20
N ALA A 600 8.08 -18.72 -0.10
CA ALA A 600 8.95 -17.82 0.64
C ALA A 600 10.11 -17.29 -0.22
N SER A 601 10.66 -18.10 -1.14
CA SER A 601 11.70 -17.69 -2.08
C SER A 601 11.24 -16.54 -2.98
N LEU A 602 9.96 -16.54 -3.37
CA LEU A 602 9.34 -15.50 -4.18
C LEU A 602 8.92 -14.29 -3.33
N THR A 603 8.65 -14.49 -2.05
CA THR A 603 8.29 -13.43 -1.10
C THR A 603 9.47 -12.50 -0.80
N TYR A 604 10.73 -12.97 -0.84
CA TYR A 604 11.90 -12.10 -0.67
C TYR A 604 12.01 -11.07 -1.82
N LEU A 605 11.99 -9.77 -1.48
CA LEU A 605 11.88 -8.70 -2.47
C LEU A 605 13.25 -8.13 -2.89
N PRO A 606 13.59 -8.06 -4.19
CA PRO A 606 14.87 -7.49 -4.64
C PRO A 606 14.92 -5.96 -4.64
N SER A 607 13.78 -5.24 -4.66
CA SER A 607 13.76 -3.80 -4.91
C SER A 607 12.56 -3.12 -4.27
N SER A 608 12.76 -1.90 -3.76
CA SER A 608 11.68 -1.01 -3.29
C SER A 608 10.91 -0.29 -4.40
N ALA A 609 10.99 -0.74 -5.66
CA ALA A 609 10.38 -0.07 -6.81
C ALA A 609 8.85 0.11 -6.72
N GLU A 610 8.15 -0.73 -5.95
CA GLU A 610 6.71 -0.54 -5.69
C GLU A 610 6.44 0.74 -4.91
N CYS A 611 7.32 1.13 -3.99
CA CYS A 611 7.17 2.37 -3.25
C CYS A 611 7.30 3.59 -4.15
N GLU A 612 8.23 3.58 -5.13
CA GLU A 612 8.35 4.65 -6.12
C GLU A 612 7.09 4.76 -7.01
N ARG A 613 6.51 3.62 -7.39
CA ARG A 613 5.22 3.56 -8.09
C ARG A 613 4.09 4.09 -7.21
N GLY A 614 4.09 3.75 -5.93
CA GLY A 614 3.17 4.25 -4.93
C GLY A 614 3.25 5.76 -4.77
N PHE A 615 4.44 6.35 -4.62
CA PHE A 615 4.59 7.81 -4.58
C PHE A 615 4.19 8.49 -5.89
N SER A 616 4.34 7.81 -7.03
CA SER A 616 3.80 8.31 -8.30
C SER A 616 2.27 8.34 -8.28
N ALA A 617 1.62 7.34 -7.67
CA ALA A 617 0.18 7.34 -7.43
C ALA A 617 -0.25 8.40 -6.40
N VAL A 618 0.54 8.65 -5.36
CA VAL A 618 0.34 9.75 -4.40
C VAL A 618 0.33 11.08 -5.14
N ASN A 619 1.34 11.39 -5.95
CA ASN A 619 1.41 12.64 -6.71
C ASN A 619 0.23 12.83 -7.69
N SER A 620 -0.33 11.74 -8.20
CA SER A 620 -1.52 11.76 -9.06
C SER A 620 -2.81 11.97 -8.25
N THR A 621 -2.86 11.43 -7.02
CA THR A 621 -4.03 11.45 -6.15
C THR A 621 -4.09 12.73 -5.31
N ASP A 622 -2.97 13.22 -4.80
CA ASP A 622 -2.87 14.51 -4.11
C ASP A 622 -2.27 15.55 -5.06
N SER A 623 -2.98 15.82 -6.16
CA SER A 623 -2.52 16.76 -7.18
C SER A 623 -2.66 18.22 -6.72
N LYS A 624 -1.89 19.15 -7.30
CA LYS A 624 -2.02 20.60 -7.08
C LYS A 624 -3.40 21.20 -7.38
N TYR A 625 -4.29 20.46 -8.05
CA TYR A 625 -5.65 20.89 -8.40
C TYR A 625 -6.72 20.40 -7.39
N ARG A 626 -6.29 19.72 -6.31
CA ARG A 626 -7.12 19.28 -5.20
C ARG A 626 -6.80 20.10 -3.96
N ASN A 627 -7.79 20.21 -3.07
CA ASN A 627 -7.51 20.62 -1.69
C ASN A 627 -6.65 19.55 -1.03
N LYS A 628 -5.72 19.97 -0.16
CA LYS A 628 -4.85 19.07 0.60
C LYS A 628 -5.69 17.99 1.29
N LEU A 629 -5.39 16.73 1.01
CA LEU A 629 -6.08 15.59 1.61
C LEU A 629 -5.55 15.34 3.03
N ARG A 630 -6.43 14.90 3.93
CA ARG A 630 -6.00 14.33 5.22
C ARG A 630 -5.28 13.00 4.96
N GLU A 631 -4.29 12.65 5.78
CA GLU A 631 -3.55 11.38 5.68
C GLU A 631 -4.47 10.17 5.51
N GLN A 632 -5.47 10.02 6.37
CA GLN A 632 -6.39 8.88 6.33
C GLN A 632 -7.24 8.83 5.04
N SER A 633 -7.62 9.99 4.50
CA SER A 633 -8.33 10.07 3.22
C SER A 633 -7.40 9.72 2.05
N LEU A 634 -6.15 10.16 2.10
CA LEU A 634 -5.13 9.83 1.09
C LEU A 634 -4.84 8.32 1.10
N SER A 635 -4.61 7.74 2.27
CA SER A 635 -4.41 6.30 2.44
C SER A 635 -5.61 5.49 1.92
N SER A 636 -6.83 5.89 2.25
CA SER A 636 -8.05 5.20 1.79
C SER A 636 -8.22 5.26 0.26
N LEU A 637 -7.99 6.44 -0.34
CA LEU A 637 -8.03 6.60 -1.80
C LEU A 637 -6.98 5.74 -2.49
N LEU A 638 -5.75 5.74 -2.00
CA LEU A 638 -4.67 4.94 -2.56
C LEU A 638 -4.95 3.44 -2.41
N PHE A 639 -5.49 3.01 -1.28
CA PHE A 639 -5.83 1.62 -1.05
C PHE A 639 -6.88 1.12 -2.06
N VAL A 640 -7.96 1.88 -2.26
CA VAL A 640 -8.98 1.56 -3.27
C VAL A 640 -8.39 1.63 -4.68
N ASN A 641 -7.61 2.66 -5.00
CA ASN A 641 -7.02 2.83 -6.33
C ASN A 641 -6.07 1.68 -6.69
N LEU A 642 -5.14 1.35 -5.80
CA LEU A 642 -4.03 0.45 -6.08
C LEU A 642 -4.41 -1.03 -5.92
N ASN A 643 -5.26 -1.35 -4.95
CA ASN A 643 -5.60 -2.75 -4.62
C ASN A 643 -7.01 -3.14 -5.05
N GLY A 644 -7.92 -2.19 -5.22
CA GLY A 644 -9.31 -2.49 -5.54
C GLY A 644 -9.49 -3.13 -6.92
N PRO A 645 -10.51 -3.99 -7.11
CA PRO A 645 -10.83 -4.55 -8.42
C PRO A 645 -11.23 -3.46 -9.45
N PRO A 646 -11.30 -3.78 -10.74
CA PRO A 646 -12.01 -2.95 -11.72
C PRO A 646 -13.45 -2.66 -11.27
N LEU A 647 -14.03 -1.54 -11.72
CA LEU A 647 -15.37 -1.11 -11.31
C LEU A 647 -16.44 -2.17 -11.61
N GLU A 648 -16.29 -2.88 -12.72
CA GLU A 648 -17.20 -3.92 -13.21
C GLU A 648 -17.23 -5.15 -12.29
N GLN A 649 -16.16 -5.37 -11.53
CA GLN A 649 -16.01 -6.48 -10.58
C GLN A 649 -16.24 -6.04 -9.12
N PHE A 650 -16.49 -4.75 -8.88
CA PHE A 650 -16.73 -4.24 -7.54
C PHE A 650 -18.19 -4.48 -7.12
N ASP A 651 -18.36 -5.37 -6.14
CA ASP A 651 -19.63 -5.56 -5.45
C ASP A 651 -19.72 -4.67 -4.19
N PRO A 652 -20.59 -3.63 -4.18
CA PRO A 652 -20.77 -2.74 -3.04
C PRO A 652 -21.59 -3.37 -1.90
N LEU A 653 -22.38 -4.43 -2.14
CA LEU A 653 -23.38 -4.89 -1.18
C LEU A 653 -22.79 -5.35 0.17
N PRO A 654 -21.66 -6.08 0.22
CA PRO A 654 -21.03 -6.45 1.50
C PRO A 654 -20.63 -5.21 2.32
N PHE A 655 -20.13 -4.16 1.66
CA PHE A 655 -19.71 -2.92 2.31
C PHE A 655 -20.90 -2.10 2.80
N VAL A 656 -22.00 -2.06 2.03
CA VAL A 656 -23.26 -1.44 2.46
C VAL A 656 -23.84 -2.15 3.68
N SER A 657 -23.81 -3.49 3.66
CA SER A 657 -24.25 -4.30 4.81
C SER A 657 -23.43 -3.97 6.07
N SER A 658 -22.10 -3.97 5.99
CA SER A 658 -21.27 -3.63 7.16
C SER A 658 -21.40 -2.17 7.59
N TRP A 659 -21.62 -1.24 6.65
CA TRP A 659 -21.89 0.16 6.93
C TRP A 659 -23.17 0.37 7.75
N ILE A 660 -24.26 -0.29 7.37
CA ILE A 660 -25.55 -0.22 8.09
C ILE A 660 -25.44 -0.91 9.46
N LYS A 661 -24.73 -2.05 9.54
CA LYS A 661 -24.47 -2.75 10.81
C LYS A 661 -23.65 -1.92 11.80
N ALA A 662 -22.74 -1.09 11.31
CA ALA A 662 -21.99 -0.12 12.12
C ALA A 662 -22.84 1.09 12.59
N GLY A 663 -24.15 1.12 12.28
CA GLY A 663 -25.08 2.16 12.72
C GLY A 663 -25.13 3.39 11.83
N HIS A 664 -24.45 3.37 10.67
CA HIS A 664 -24.52 4.48 9.73
C HIS A 664 -25.85 4.54 8.99
N ARG A 665 -26.31 5.75 8.67
CA ARG A 665 -27.59 5.97 7.98
C ARG A 665 -27.50 5.53 6.51
N PRO A 666 -28.52 4.81 5.99
CA PRO A 666 -28.65 4.51 4.56
C PRO A 666 -28.98 5.74 3.70
N SER A 667 -28.75 5.64 2.38
CA SER A 667 -28.83 6.78 1.44
C SER A 667 -30.24 7.39 1.32
N ALA A 668 -31.31 6.65 1.64
CA ALA A 668 -32.70 7.10 1.51
C ALA A 668 -33.26 7.83 2.75
N SER A 669 -32.48 8.04 3.80
CA SER A 669 -32.99 8.74 4.98
C SER A 669 -33.33 10.21 4.66
N TRP A 670 -34.47 10.70 5.15
CA TRP A 670 -34.95 12.06 4.87
C TRP A 670 -33.93 13.09 5.36
N VAL A 671 -33.47 13.97 4.45
CA VAL A 671 -32.65 15.14 4.80
C VAL A 671 -33.52 16.39 4.73
N THR A 672 -33.64 17.08 5.87
CA THR A 672 -34.13 18.46 5.98
C THR A 672 -33.02 19.40 5.53
N GLY A 673 -33.06 19.87 4.28
CA GLY A 673 -32.05 20.78 3.73
C GLY A 673 -32.58 21.68 2.63
N ARG A 674 -32.29 22.99 2.72
CA ARG A 674 -32.73 24.07 1.81
C ARG A 674 -32.45 23.74 0.34
N LYS A 675 -33.45 24.01 -0.52
CA LYS A 675 -33.31 24.00 -1.98
C LYS A 675 -32.15 24.93 -2.40
N PRO A 676 -31.27 24.50 -3.32
CA PRO A 676 -30.26 25.38 -3.88
C PRO A 676 -30.94 26.56 -4.59
N LYS A 677 -30.39 27.77 -4.44
CA LYS A 677 -30.83 28.94 -5.20
C LYS A 677 -30.63 28.65 -6.69
N THR A 678 -31.72 28.71 -7.45
CA THR A 678 -31.67 28.80 -8.91
C THR A 678 -31.09 30.16 -9.27
N GLU A 679 -29.83 30.19 -9.71
CA GLU A 679 -29.35 31.31 -10.50
C GLU A 679 -29.81 31.10 -11.95
N ASP A 680 -30.55 32.07 -12.47
CA ASP A 680 -30.74 32.23 -13.90
C ASP A 680 -30.28 33.65 -14.27
N PRO A 681 -29.28 33.74 -15.15
CA PRO A 681 -29.56 34.43 -16.40
C PRO A 681 -29.02 33.65 -17.60
N ARG A 682 -29.93 33.15 -18.45
CA ARG A 682 -29.77 32.66 -19.83
C ARG A 682 -28.32 32.52 -20.32
N PRO A 683 -27.68 31.38 -20.07
CA PRO A 683 -26.31 31.15 -20.52
C PRO A 683 -26.29 30.69 -21.99
N LEU A 684 -25.19 30.96 -22.71
CA LEU A 684 -24.97 30.62 -24.13
C LEU A 684 -25.34 29.17 -24.49
N TRP A 685 -25.20 28.22 -23.56
CA TRP A 685 -25.57 26.81 -23.81
C TRP A 685 -27.05 26.62 -24.15
N SER A 686 -27.95 27.50 -23.69
CA SER A 686 -29.39 27.45 -24.02
C SER A 686 -29.70 27.81 -25.48
N LEU A 687 -28.71 28.34 -26.20
CA LEU A 687 -28.77 28.60 -27.64
C LEU A 687 -28.04 27.52 -28.46
N LEU A 688 -27.27 26.63 -27.80
CA LEU A 688 -26.44 25.60 -28.44
C LEU A 688 -27.04 24.19 -28.36
N ILE A 689 -28.12 24.02 -27.58
CA ILE A 689 -28.87 22.79 -27.34
C ILE A 689 -30.34 23.12 -27.59
#